data_AF-A0A838R6W8-F1
#
_entry.id   AF-A0A838R6W8-F1
#
_cell.length_a   1.000
_cell.length_b   1.000
_cell.length_c   1.000
_cell.angle_alpha   90.00
_cell.angle_beta   90.00
_cell.angle_gamma   90.00
#
_symmetry.space_group_name_H-M   'P 1'
#
loop_
_entity.id
_entity.type
_entity.pdbx_description
1 polymer ?
#
loop_
_entity_poly.entity_id
_entity_poly.type
_entity_poly.pdbx_seq_one_letter_code
_entity_poly.pdbx_strand_id
1 'polypeptide(L)'
;MAAELDRLDAWLGDGSNGDRWRQFLRTDEIRKALQSGLDAEPAAVAAAVQRFSGATPGLNLSRFVAVRDALRHWSAELAEHNAEDLAKLALAAGDDHVPFTDAQFAAVLDHLQAQAAALAQALGPNSQLAKNWQAYLKWEQLQPHLDDEFEVTRQSLAELDEVLRRLRENQPGLELPVFVNLAKSIAKYRALASWTSAARTRDSRDAYDRLLKSIGAELERHLERPTTETAWQIGRVLGVVDGLGQSPTFVQAMRRRFVKPNIEAKISASFIKRLPQRRRAEVRPVRDCILGTTIIGSALTSTNVEYKLGSSPNSIALAIHLTGAADSNNRGYHKPVRIKTVGRTTYVASSQLYLNDDQFHASPVVASADTHTRIQSINKTGGQFAAGLIEKIAWRRAGEQKGQAERISSRHTEERVRQEFGETVARDLGKIRQRYEQEVQAPLIRRGIQPEHLVMRSEPSAAFVETILATRSQLGADRDPPSAGTDNDLVLQVHESAVNNYLVLALSSARISQDRADVAPALQGNVPNWIKAASIARPKLAAAAATGAAIVEETTETIEEVIEGQDDERPAGEAKAPPFKPYSITLNAEAPVGIRFDDGKVVVRIRAARLLSDDAEYFNWDFIVTYEIATKDDRIVLRRVGDIEVFPTGFDPAWDTQLTAQQSAFRSTLAKNMNARARSGDGFPLEIPIEPIRTTRFGTLLFNDLQADEGWLTLGWLLSPTTTPPLVPSQPGTRLAGPGG
;
A
#
# COMPACT_ATOMS: atom_id res chain seq x y z
N MET A 1 35.02 -29.19 15.29
CA MET A 1 35.97 -28.06 15.44
C MET A 1 37.21 -28.38 16.30
N ALA A 2 37.08 -28.66 17.60
CA ALA A 2 38.23 -28.86 18.51
C ALA A 2 39.29 -29.87 17.99
N ALA A 3 38.85 -31.01 17.46
CA ALA A 3 39.74 -32.02 16.90
C ALA A 3 40.60 -31.54 15.72
N GLU A 4 40.09 -30.64 14.87
CA GLU A 4 40.88 -30.10 13.75
C GLU A 4 41.90 -29.07 14.23
N LEU A 5 41.57 -28.29 15.27
CA LEU A 5 42.52 -27.36 15.90
C LEU A 5 43.65 -28.11 16.61
N ASP A 6 43.35 -29.22 17.29
CA ASP A 6 44.35 -30.08 17.93
C ASP A 6 45.29 -30.71 16.90
N ARG A 7 44.77 -31.15 15.74
CA ARG A 7 45.59 -31.65 14.63
C ARG A 7 46.48 -30.56 14.03
N LEU A 8 45.96 -29.34 13.90
CA LEU A 8 46.75 -28.20 13.42
C LEU A 8 47.90 -27.87 14.38
N ASP A 9 47.61 -27.78 15.67
CA ASP A 9 48.63 -27.48 16.69
C ASP A 9 49.71 -28.56 16.75
N ALA A 10 49.32 -29.84 16.71
CA ALA A 10 50.26 -30.96 16.66
C ALA A 10 51.17 -30.91 15.42
N TRP A 11 50.65 -30.43 14.28
CA TRP A 11 51.44 -30.28 13.06
C TRP A 11 52.36 -29.05 13.07
N LEU A 12 51.91 -27.94 13.66
CA LEU A 12 52.72 -26.72 13.82
C LEU A 12 53.89 -26.93 14.78
N GLY A 13 53.71 -27.80 15.80
CA GLY A 13 54.70 -28.09 16.83
C GLY A 13 55.05 -26.88 17.72
N ASP A 14 56.03 -27.06 18.61
CA ASP A 14 56.43 -26.05 19.62
C ASP A 14 57.59 -25.15 19.16
N GLY A 15 57.90 -25.15 17.86
CA GLY A 15 58.95 -24.31 17.30
C GLY A 15 58.51 -22.86 17.06
N SER A 16 59.48 -21.96 16.88
CA SER A 16 59.24 -20.52 16.67
C SER A 16 58.32 -20.19 15.48
N ASN A 17 58.23 -21.07 14.48
CA ASN A 17 57.32 -20.92 13.35
C ASN A 17 55.87 -21.27 13.74
N GLY A 18 55.67 -22.30 14.56
CA GLY A 18 54.35 -22.66 15.11
C GLY A 18 53.79 -21.56 16.01
N ASP A 19 54.65 -20.96 16.84
CA ASP A 19 54.26 -19.82 17.70
C ASP A 19 53.78 -18.61 16.89
N ARG A 20 54.48 -18.28 15.78
CA ARG A 20 54.06 -17.19 14.88
C ARG A 20 52.70 -17.47 14.24
N TRP A 21 52.45 -18.72 13.81
CA TRP A 21 51.14 -19.10 13.26
C TRP A 21 50.03 -19.04 14.31
N ARG A 22 50.27 -19.55 15.52
CA ARG A 22 49.30 -19.47 16.63
C ARG A 22 49.00 -18.03 17.01
N GLN A 23 50.00 -17.15 17.04
CA GLN A 23 49.81 -15.72 17.29
C GLN A 23 49.06 -15.02 16.15
N PHE A 24 49.39 -15.32 14.89
CA PHE A 24 48.73 -14.74 13.72
C PHE A 24 47.24 -15.16 13.64
N LEU A 25 46.96 -16.43 13.89
CA LEU A 25 45.60 -16.99 13.82
C LEU A 25 44.79 -16.80 15.11
N ARG A 26 45.46 -16.42 16.21
CA ARG A 26 44.90 -16.26 17.55
C ARG A 26 44.16 -17.52 18.00
N THR A 27 44.83 -18.67 17.91
CA THR A 27 44.23 -19.98 18.24
C THR A 27 43.83 -20.12 19.70
N ASP A 28 44.40 -19.29 20.59
CA ASP A 28 44.01 -19.12 21.98
C ASP A 28 42.59 -18.57 22.14
N GLU A 29 42.21 -17.57 21.34
CA GLU A 29 40.84 -17.05 21.31
C GLU A 29 39.85 -18.11 20.84
N ILE A 30 40.23 -18.90 19.83
CA ILE A 30 39.39 -19.98 19.30
C ILE A 30 39.18 -21.05 20.37
N ARG A 31 40.24 -21.44 21.10
CA ARG A 31 40.14 -22.39 22.20
C ARG A 31 39.27 -21.86 23.33
N LYS A 32 39.36 -20.57 23.65
CA LYS A 32 38.49 -19.94 24.63
C LYS A 32 37.02 -19.96 24.18
N ALA A 33 36.74 -19.63 22.91
CA ALA A 33 35.39 -19.70 22.37
C ALA A 33 34.83 -21.14 22.40
N LEU A 34 35.67 -22.15 22.13
CA LEU A 34 35.26 -23.55 22.16
C LEU A 34 34.80 -24.03 23.56
N GLN A 35 35.25 -23.37 24.63
CA GLN A 35 34.78 -23.67 26.00
C GLN A 35 33.32 -23.26 26.22
N SER A 36 32.84 -22.27 25.47
CA SER A 36 31.46 -21.79 25.53
C SER A 36 30.50 -22.57 24.61
N GLY A 37 31.00 -23.48 23.77
CA GLY A 37 30.15 -24.32 22.92
C GLY A 37 29.24 -23.53 21.98
N LEU A 38 27.91 -23.74 22.07
CA LEU A 38 26.92 -22.99 21.30
C LEU A 38 26.58 -21.61 21.88
N ASP A 39 27.03 -21.31 23.11
CA ASP A 39 26.92 -19.99 23.74
C ASP A 39 28.15 -19.09 23.42
N ALA A 40 29.03 -19.56 22.53
CA ALA A 40 30.21 -18.79 22.12
C ALA A 40 29.82 -17.51 21.37
N GLU A 41 30.57 -16.43 21.60
CA GLU A 41 30.37 -15.14 20.91
C GLU A 41 30.58 -15.30 19.38
N PRO A 42 29.53 -15.15 18.55
CA PRO A 42 29.64 -15.46 17.12
C PRO A 42 30.63 -14.55 16.39
N ALA A 43 30.77 -13.30 16.83
CA ALA A 43 31.75 -12.36 16.28
C ALA A 43 33.21 -12.84 16.45
N ALA A 44 33.52 -13.54 17.55
CA ALA A 44 34.86 -14.07 17.79
C ALA A 44 35.16 -15.25 16.85
N VAL A 45 34.15 -16.10 16.59
CA VAL A 45 34.25 -17.23 15.67
C VAL A 45 34.34 -16.75 14.21
N ALA A 46 33.52 -15.76 13.81
CA ALA A 46 33.61 -15.12 12.50
C ALA A 46 34.98 -14.46 12.27
N ALA A 47 35.50 -13.73 13.26
CA ALA A 47 36.85 -13.15 13.17
C ALA A 47 37.94 -14.23 13.00
N ALA A 48 37.76 -15.42 13.59
CA ALA A 48 38.66 -16.54 13.38
C ALA A 48 38.56 -17.10 11.96
N VAL A 49 37.34 -17.33 11.44
CA VAL A 49 37.14 -17.77 10.05
C VAL A 49 37.78 -16.81 9.06
N GLN A 50 37.67 -15.49 9.26
CA GLN A 50 38.31 -14.49 8.41
C GLN A 50 39.83 -14.62 8.38
N ARG A 51 40.47 -14.76 9.54
CA ARG A 51 41.92 -14.95 9.63
C ARG A 51 42.38 -16.20 8.88
N PHE A 52 41.59 -17.28 8.96
CA PHE A 52 41.85 -18.53 8.23
C PHE A 52 41.48 -18.45 6.74
N SER A 53 40.67 -17.47 6.33
CA SER A 53 40.24 -17.25 4.93
C SER A 53 41.10 -16.22 4.18
N GLY A 54 42.07 -15.60 4.85
CA GLY A 54 42.95 -14.60 4.27
C GLY A 54 43.90 -15.13 3.18
N ALA A 55 44.55 -14.21 2.45
CA ALA A 55 45.45 -14.54 1.34
C ALA A 55 46.91 -14.83 1.77
N THR A 56 47.19 -14.94 3.07
CA THR A 56 48.54 -15.20 3.59
C THR A 56 49.09 -16.53 3.05
N PRO A 57 50.32 -16.54 2.47
CA PRO A 57 50.93 -17.77 1.97
C PRO A 57 50.98 -18.86 3.06
N GLY A 58 50.49 -20.05 2.72
CA GLY A 58 50.42 -21.20 3.64
C GLY A 58 49.01 -21.53 4.15
N LEU A 59 48.08 -20.55 4.17
CA LEU A 59 46.69 -20.80 4.57
C LEU A 59 45.91 -21.69 3.59
N ASN A 60 46.44 -21.90 2.38
CA ASN A 60 45.92 -22.82 1.38
C ASN A 60 46.31 -24.29 1.63
N LEU A 61 47.18 -24.58 2.61
CA LEU A 61 47.53 -25.96 2.95
C LEU A 61 46.34 -26.68 3.60
N SER A 62 46.21 -27.98 3.31
CA SER A 62 45.05 -28.80 3.69
C SER A 62 44.69 -28.74 5.18
N ARG A 63 45.68 -28.60 6.08
CA ARG A 63 45.43 -28.51 7.53
C ARG A 63 44.74 -27.20 7.93
N PHE A 64 45.16 -26.06 7.37
CA PHE A 64 44.49 -24.77 7.63
C PHE A 64 43.11 -24.73 6.97
N VAL A 65 42.97 -25.32 5.78
CA VAL A 65 41.67 -25.47 5.11
C VAL A 65 40.70 -26.31 5.95
N ALA A 66 41.14 -27.42 6.53
CA ALA A 66 40.30 -28.25 7.39
C ALA A 66 39.80 -27.49 8.64
N VAL A 67 40.67 -26.67 9.26
CA VAL A 67 40.28 -25.83 10.40
C VAL A 67 39.32 -24.73 9.95
N ARG A 68 39.56 -24.09 8.81
CA ARG A 68 38.66 -23.09 8.22
C ARG A 68 37.26 -23.68 7.97
N ASP A 69 37.18 -24.84 7.35
CA ASP A 69 35.91 -25.48 7.02
C ASP A 69 35.18 -25.91 8.30
N ALA A 70 35.90 -26.39 9.32
CA ALA A 70 35.34 -26.69 10.63
C ALA A 70 34.87 -25.44 11.39
N LEU A 71 35.58 -24.32 11.27
CA LEU A 71 35.14 -23.03 11.83
C LEU A 71 33.89 -22.51 11.12
N ARG A 72 33.80 -22.63 9.79
CA ARG A 72 32.61 -22.26 9.01
C ARG A 72 31.39 -23.08 9.42
N HIS A 73 31.58 -24.39 9.60
CA HIS A 73 30.50 -25.27 10.05
C HIS A 73 30.01 -24.88 11.46
N TRP A 74 30.93 -24.66 12.39
CA TRP A 74 30.58 -24.22 13.75
C TRP A 74 29.93 -22.83 13.78
N SER A 75 30.38 -21.91 12.92
CA SER A 75 29.74 -20.60 12.73
C SER A 75 28.28 -20.75 12.27
N ALA A 76 28.01 -21.68 11.35
CA ALA A 76 26.64 -21.96 10.90
C ALA A 76 25.75 -22.55 12.00
N GLU A 77 26.28 -23.47 12.83
CA GLU A 77 25.56 -24.02 13.99
C GLU A 77 25.24 -22.94 15.03
N LEU A 78 26.19 -22.02 15.29
CA LEU A 78 25.96 -20.86 16.17
C LEU A 78 24.89 -19.93 15.61
N ALA A 79 24.88 -19.68 14.29
CA ALA A 79 23.86 -18.85 13.65
C ALA A 79 22.45 -19.45 13.77
N GLU A 80 22.32 -20.77 13.67
CA GLU A 80 21.05 -21.47 13.88
C GLU A 80 20.60 -21.41 15.35
N HIS A 81 21.54 -21.58 16.29
CA HIS A 81 21.26 -21.49 17.72
C HIS A 81 20.84 -20.07 18.16
N ASN A 82 21.45 -19.03 17.59
CA ASN A 82 21.18 -17.62 17.89
C ASN A 82 20.11 -17.01 16.96
N ALA A 83 19.24 -17.81 16.34
CA ALA A 83 18.26 -17.33 15.35
C ALA A 83 17.34 -16.20 15.84
N GLU A 84 17.16 -16.05 17.16
CA GLU A 84 16.37 -14.97 17.77
C GLU A 84 17.21 -13.71 18.09
N ASP A 85 18.54 -13.83 18.21
CA ASP A 85 19.48 -12.71 18.44
C ASP A 85 20.05 -12.22 17.11
N LEU A 86 19.31 -11.32 16.48
CA LEU A 86 19.63 -10.80 15.15
C LEU A 86 20.94 -10.03 15.10
N ALA A 87 21.38 -9.41 16.21
CA ALA A 87 22.64 -8.69 16.26
C ALA A 87 23.83 -9.65 16.19
N LYS A 88 23.78 -10.73 16.98
CA LYS A 88 24.77 -11.81 16.90
C LYS A 88 24.78 -12.49 15.54
N LEU A 89 23.60 -12.73 14.97
CA LEU A 89 23.48 -13.38 13.67
C LEU A 89 24.03 -12.49 12.54
N ALA A 90 23.85 -11.17 12.62
CA ALA A 90 24.49 -10.23 11.70
C ALA A 90 26.03 -10.35 11.76
N LEU A 91 26.61 -10.41 12.96
CA LEU A 91 28.07 -10.52 13.15
C LEU A 91 28.62 -11.86 12.64
N ALA A 92 27.87 -12.96 12.80
CA ALA A 92 28.25 -14.28 12.29
C ALA A 92 28.27 -14.35 10.76
N ALA A 93 27.44 -13.53 10.09
CA ALA A 93 27.26 -13.56 8.65
C ALA A 93 28.43 -12.95 7.83
N GLY A 94 29.47 -12.40 8.49
CA GLY A 94 30.62 -11.81 7.80
C GLY A 94 31.33 -12.75 6.83
N ASP A 95 31.35 -14.04 7.16
CA ASP A 95 32.03 -15.06 6.34
C ASP A 95 31.26 -15.43 5.06
N ASP A 96 29.98 -15.09 4.98
CA ASP A 96 29.16 -15.35 3.81
C ASP A 96 29.54 -14.43 2.63
N HIS A 97 30.36 -13.39 2.88
CA HIS A 97 30.81 -12.48 1.84
C HIS A 97 31.81 -13.12 0.89
N VAL A 98 31.37 -13.29 -0.35
CA VAL A 98 32.24 -13.60 -1.48
C VAL A 98 32.37 -12.33 -2.33
N PRO A 99 33.59 -11.82 -2.58
CA PRO A 99 33.77 -10.67 -3.45
C PRO A 99 33.06 -10.85 -4.79
N PHE A 100 32.28 -9.84 -5.18
CA PHE A 100 31.48 -9.90 -6.39
C PHE A 100 32.38 -9.93 -7.63
N THR A 101 32.21 -10.93 -8.47
CA THR A 101 33.06 -11.18 -9.64
C THR A 101 32.59 -10.42 -10.88
N ASP A 102 33.51 -10.14 -11.82
CA ASP A 102 33.15 -9.51 -13.10
C ASP A 102 32.15 -10.35 -13.90
N ALA A 103 32.25 -11.69 -13.84
CA ALA A 103 31.29 -12.59 -14.50
C ALA A 103 29.88 -12.48 -13.93
N GLN A 104 29.74 -12.32 -12.60
CA GLN A 104 28.45 -12.09 -11.97
C GLN A 104 27.88 -10.71 -12.34
N PHE A 105 28.74 -9.70 -12.51
CA PHE A 105 28.30 -8.37 -12.95
C PHE A 105 27.87 -8.36 -14.41
N ALA A 106 28.58 -9.08 -15.28
CA ALA A 106 28.21 -9.26 -16.69
C ALA A 106 26.78 -9.82 -16.80
N ALA A 107 26.41 -10.83 -16.01
CA ALA A 107 25.05 -11.36 -16.00
C ALA A 107 23.98 -10.34 -15.56
N VAL A 108 24.33 -9.39 -14.69
CA VAL A 108 23.43 -8.29 -14.29
C VAL A 108 23.28 -7.27 -15.42
N LEU A 109 24.37 -6.96 -16.12
CA LEU A 109 24.37 -6.10 -17.30
C LEU A 109 23.58 -6.72 -18.46
N ASP A 110 23.80 -8.00 -18.77
CA ASP A 110 23.04 -8.76 -19.78
C ASP A 110 21.53 -8.67 -19.52
N HIS A 111 21.13 -8.82 -18.25
CA HIS A 111 19.74 -8.72 -17.85
C HIS A 111 19.19 -7.29 -18.02
N LEU A 112 19.97 -6.26 -17.68
CA LEU A 112 19.61 -4.86 -17.89
C LEU A 112 19.44 -4.56 -19.39
N GLN A 113 20.39 -4.96 -20.23
CA GLN A 113 20.33 -4.84 -21.68
C GLN A 113 19.07 -5.52 -22.25
N ALA A 114 18.77 -6.74 -21.80
CA ALA A 114 17.58 -7.47 -22.22
C ALA A 114 16.27 -6.73 -21.88
N GLN A 115 16.14 -6.18 -20.67
CA GLN A 115 14.95 -5.42 -20.30
C GLN A 115 14.86 -4.08 -21.04
N ALA A 116 15.98 -3.41 -21.28
CA ALA A 116 16.01 -2.18 -22.08
C ALA A 116 15.59 -2.44 -23.53
N ALA A 117 16.07 -3.54 -24.14
CA ALA A 117 15.67 -3.98 -25.48
C ALA A 117 14.18 -4.36 -25.55
N ALA A 118 13.65 -5.06 -24.54
CA ALA A 118 12.24 -5.42 -24.47
C ALA A 118 11.33 -4.18 -24.41
N LEU A 119 11.72 -3.16 -23.64
CA LEU A 119 10.98 -1.89 -23.62
C LEU A 119 11.06 -1.17 -24.97
N ALA A 120 12.25 -1.06 -25.56
CA ALA A 120 12.43 -0.43 -26.87
C ALA A 120 11.59 -1.11 -27.97
N GLN A 121 11.51 -2.45 -27.94
CA GLN A 121 10.66 -3.23 -28.84
C GLN A 121 9.17 -2.96 -28.61
N ALA A 122 8.72 -2.98 -27.35
CA ALA A 122 7.33 -2.74 -26.97
C ALA A 122 6.83 -1.33 -27.36
N LEU A 123 7.72 -0.33 -27.31
CA LEU A 123 7.42 1.04 -27.74
C LEU A 123 7.39 1.22 -29.26
N GLY A 124 7.84 0.22 -30.03
CA GLY A 124 8.02 0.31 -31.48
C GLY A 124 9.25 1.15 -31.83
N PRO A 125 10.34 0.54 -32.33
CA PRO A 125 11.56 1.26 -32.67
C PRO A 125 11.30 2.44 -33.61
N ASN A 126 11.90 3.60 -33.33
CA ASN A 126 11.73 4.85 -34.09
C ASN A 126 10.32 5.46 -34.14
N SER A 127 9.36 4.92 -33.38
CA SER A 127 8.02 5.50 -33.28
C SER A 127 8.05 6.84 -32.52
N GLN A 128 7.05 7.70 -32.75
CA GLN A 128 6.91 8.94 -31.95
C GLN A 128 6.67 8.61 -30.47
N LEU A 129 5.96 7.52 -30.19
CA LEU A 129 5.74 7.02 -28.83
C LEU A 129 7.07 6.69 -28.14
N ALA A 130 7.96 5.96 -28.81
CA ALA A 130 9.28 5.63 -28.31
C ALA A 130 10.11 6.89 -28.03
N LYS A 131 10.13 7.86 -28.94
CA LYS A 131 10.85 9.13 -28.74
C LYS A 131 10.36 9.90 -27.52
N ASN A 132 9.04 9.99 -27.34
CA ASN A 132 8.43 10.69 -26.20
C ASN A 132 8.77 10.01 -24.87
N TRP A 133 8.66 8.67 -24.81
CA TRP A 133 9.02 7.91 -23.62
C TRP A 133 10.52 7.96 -23.33
N GLN A 134 11.38 7.84 -24.34
CA GLN A 134 12.83 7.95 -24.17
C GLN A 134 13.23 9.33 -23.63
N ALA A 135 12.68 10.41 -24.17
CA ALA A 135 12.91 11.76 -23.65
C ALA A 135 12.38 11.92 -22.22
N TYR A 136 11.17 11.40 -21.95
CA TYR A 136 10.59 11.43 -20.60
C TYR A 136 11.44 10.63 -19.61
N LEU A 137 11.99 9.48 -19.98
CA LEU A 137 12.79 8.62 -19.11
C LEU A 137 14.26 9.07 -19.00
N LYS A 138 14.68 10.07 -19.77
CA LYS A 138 16.09 10.45 -19.94
C LYS A 138 16.95 9.28 -20.40
N TRP A 139 16.53 8.65 -21.48
CA TRP A 139 17.17 7.45 -22.03
C TRP A 139 18.67 7.65 -22.31
N GLU A 140 19.08 8.86 -22.67
CA GLU A 140 20.49 9.25 -22.85
C GLU A 140 21.35 9.04 -21.60
N GLN A 141 20.76 9.05 -20.41
CA GLN A 141 21.43 8.78 -19.14
C GLN A 141 21.54 7.27 -18.85
N LEU A 142 20.62 6.46 -19.39
CA LEU A 142 20.65 5.00 -19.28
C LEU A 142 21.59 4.37 -20.31
N GLN A 143 21.57 4.89 -21.53
CA GLN A 143 22.24 4.29 -22.69
C GLN A 143 23.73 3.97 -22.48
N PRO A 144 24.55 4.82 -21.82
CA PRO A 144 25.96 4.49 -21.57
C PRO A 144 26.13 3.26 -20.69
N HIS A 145 25.25 3.04 -19.70
CA HIS A 145 25.31 1.87 -18.81
C HIS A 145 24.93 0.55 -19.49
N LEU A 146 24.44 0.61 -20.73
CA LEU A 146 24.18 -0.58 -21.55
C LEU A 146 25.42 -1.04 -22.33
N ASP A 147 26.52 -0.28 -22.30
CA ASP A 147 27.79 -0.62 -22.92
C ASP A 147 28.70 -1.32 -21.90
N ASP A 148 29.27 -2.45 -22.30
CA ASP A 148 30.15 -3.28 -21.47
C ASP A 148 31.46 -2.56 -21.09
N GLU A 149 31.90 -1.60 -21.91
CA GLU A 149 33.14 -0.84 -21.70
C GLU A 149 32.93 0.47 -20.93
N PHE A 150 31.70 0.80 -20.54
CA PHE A 150 31.41 2.06 -19.87
C PHE A 150 32.01 2.14 -18.47
N GLU A 151 32.77 3.20 -18.21
CA GLU A 151 33.30 3.48 -16.88
C GLU A 151 32.22 4.05 -15.96
N VAL A 152 31.78 3.23 -15.00
CA VAL A 152 30.81 3.65 -14.00
C VAL A 152 31.45 4.62 -13.00
N THR A 153 30.90 5.84 -12.93
CA THR A 153 31.33 6.88 -11.99
C THR A 153 30.21 7.21 -11.01
N ARG A 154 30.53 7.92 -9.92
CA ARG A 154 29.48 8.41 -8.99
C ARG A 154 28.45 9.28 -9.69
N GLN A 155 28.89 10.10 -10.65
CA GLN A 155 28.01 10.98 -11.41
C GLN A 155 27.06 10.17 -12.31
N SER A 156 27.58 9.19 -13.05
CA SER A 156 26.73 8.38 -13.93
C SER A 156 25.73 7.52 -13.15
N LEU A 157 26.08 7.09 -11.93
CA LEU A 157 25.14 6.42 -11.02
C LEU A 157 24.04 7.36 -10.50
N ALA A 158 24.35 8.64 -10.25
CA ALA A 158 23.34 9.64 -9.85
C ALA A 158 22.39 9.99 -11.01
N GLU A 159 22.89 10.00 -12.24
CA GLU A 159 22.05 10.12 -13.45
C GLU A 159 21.14 8.90 -13.63
N LEU A 160 21.65 7.69 -13.35
CA LEU A 160 20.85 6.48 -13.39
C LEU A 160 19.76 6.46 -12.29
N ASP A 161 20.03 7.05 -11.12
CA ASP A 161 19.03 7.23 -10.06
C ASP A 161 17.88 8.14 -10.53
N GLU A 162 18.15 9.15 -11.37
CA GLU A 162 17.14 10.01 -11.98
C GLU A 162 16.26 9.25 -13.00
N VAL A 163 16.86 8.38 -13.81
CA VAL A 163 16.11 7.48 -14.72
C VAL A 163 15.19 6.56 -13.90
N LEU A 164 15.72 5.93 -12.85
CA LEU A 164 14.95 5.06 -11.97
C LEU A 164 13.80 5.82 -11.28
N ARG A 165 14.05 7.06 -10.85
CA ARG A 165 13.03 7.93 -10.28
C ARG A 165 11.91 8.20 -11.28
N ARG A 166 12.24 8.49 -12.54
CA ARG A 166 11.27 8.72 -13.65
C ARG A 166 10.44 7.50 -13.99
N LEU A 167 11.05 6.32 -13.99
CA LEU A 167 10.36 5.03 -14.12
C LEU A 167 9.42 4.73 -12.96
N ARG A 168 9.65 5.35 -11.79
CA ARG A 168 8.84 5.16 -10.58
C ARG A 168 7.83 6.28 -10.32
N GLU A 169 7.69 7.20 -11.26
CA GLU A 169 6.71 8.26 -11.17
C GLU A 169 5.28 7.72 -11.31
N ASN A 170 4.29 8.36 -10.68
CA ASN A 170 2.88 7.97 -10.85
C ASN A 170 2.30 8.47 -12.19
N GLN A 171 2.90 8.06 -13.31
CA GLN A 171 2.39 8.32 -14.67
C GLN A 171 1.70 7.07 -15.23
N PRO A 172 0.47 7.20 -15.79
CA PRO A 172 -0.18 6.10 -16.49
C PRO A 172 0.69 5.48 -17.58
N GLY A 173 0.73 4.15 -17.63
CA GLY A 173 1.58 3.36 -18.52
C GLY A 173 2.83 2.78 -17.83
N LEU A 174 3.35 3.43 -16.77
CA LEU A 174 4.52 2.92 -16.05
C LEU A 174 4.24 1.66 -15.22
N GLU A 175 2.96 1.30 -15.01
CA GLU A 175 2.52 0.04 -14.42
C GLU A 175 2.71 -1.16 -15.36
N LEU A 176 2.93 -0.94 -16.66
CA LEU A 176 3.08 -2.04 -17.61
C LEU A 176 4.37 -2.84 -17.31
N PRO A 177 4.34 -4.18 -17.44
CA PRO A 177 5.46 -5.04 -17.05
C PRO A 177 6.82 -4.64 -17.64
N VAL A 178 6.85 -4.14 -18.88
CA VAL A 178 8.09 -3.71 -19.55
C VAL A 178 8.80 -2.55 -18.84
N PHE A 179 8.06 -1.58 -18.30
CA PHE A 179 8.64 -0.47 -17.53
C PHE A 179 9.04 -0.93 -16.12
N VAL A 180 8.17 -1.71 -15.47
CA VAL A 180 8.42 -2.27 -14.13
C VAL A 180 9.68 -3.14 -14.12
N ASN A 181 9.85 -4.00 -15.13
CA ASN A 181 11.00 -4.89 -15.24
C ASN A 181 12.30 -4.11 -15.50
N LEU A 182 12.26 -3.08 -16.36
CA LEU A 182 13.41 -2.19 -16.55
C LEU A 182 13.77 -1.44 -15.27
N ALA A 183 12.78 -0.93 -14.53
CA ALA A 183 13.03 -0.27 -13.25
C ALA A 183 13.68 -1.22 -12.23
N LYS A 184 13.23 -2.48 -12.17
CA LYS A 184 13.82 -3.52 -11.32
C LYS A 184 15.26 -3.85 -11.73
N SER A 185 15.55 -3.97 -13.04
CA SER A 185 16.90 -4.27 -13.52
C SER A 185 17.86 -3.10 -13.30
N ILE A 186 17.43 -1.85 -13.53
CA ILE A 186 18.22 -0.64 -13.22
C ILE A 186 18.54 -0.58 -11.73
N ALA A 187 17.55 -0.77 -10.85
CA ALA A 187 17.77 -0.75 -9.40
C ALA A 187 18.81 -1.81 -8.97
N LYS A 188 18.74 -3.02 -9.55
CA LYS A 188 19.70 -4.09 -9.28
C LYS A 188 21.10 -3.76 -9.79
N TYR A 189 21.23 -3.29 -11.04
CA TYR A 189 22.50 -2.84 -11.62
C TYR A 189 23.13 -1.74 -10.77
N ARG A 190 22.35 -0.70 -10.45
CA ARG A 190 22.76 0.45 -9.64
C ARG A 190 23.26 0.06 -8.24
N ALA A 191 22.62 -0.91 -7.59
CA ALA A 191 23.03 -1.41 -6.29
C ALA A 191 24.39 -2.13 -6.36
N LEU A 192 24.61 -2.92 -7.40
CA LEU A 192 25.79 -3.79 -7.52
C LEU A 192 27.01 -3.08 -8.16
N ALA A 193 26.80 -2.10 -9.03
CA ALA A 193 27.88 -1.45 -9.78
C ALA A 193 28.96 -0.82 -8.87
N SER A 194 28.54 -0.22 -7.75
CA SER A 194 29.47 0.37 -6.77
C SER A 194 30.34 -0.68 -6.06
N TRP A 195 29.79 -1.88 -5.82
CA TRP A 195 30.51 -2.99 -5.20
C TRP A 195 31.49 -3.64 -6.16
N THR A 196 31.10 -3.85 -7.41
CA THR A 196 31.99 -4.39 -8.45
C THR A 196 33.19 -3.47 -8.68
N SER A 197 32.95 -2.16 -8.81
CA SER A 197 34.02 -1.17 -8.96
C SER A 197 35.01 -1.18 -7.78
N ALA A 198 34.49 -1.28 -6.54
CA ALA A 198 35.33 -1.41 -5.36
C ALA A 198 36.11 -2.73 -5.31
N ALA A 199 35.48 -3.86 -5.66
CA ALA A 199 36.10 -5.18 -5.63
C ALA A 199 37.29 -5.32 -6.60
N ARG A 200 37.30 -4.56 -7.70
CA ARG A 200 38.44 -4.51 -8.64
C ARG A 200 39.70 -3.87 -8.05
N THR A 201 39.55 -3.00 -7.04
CA THR A 201 40.67 -2.20 -6.49
C THR A 201 41.06 -2.59 -5.06
N ARG A 202 40.17 -3.25 -4.31
CA ARG A 202 40.39 -3.65 -2.91
C ARG A 202 39.51 -4.84 -2.52
N ASP A 203 39.90 -5.55 -1.46
CA ASP A 203 39.04 -6.58 -0.84
C ASP A 203 37.78 -5.92 -0.24
N SER A 204 36.60 -6.43 -0.62
CA SER A 204 35.31 -5.93 -0.17
C SER A 204 34.85 -6.52 1.16
N ARG A 205 35.54 -7.54 1.70
CA ARG A 205 35.21 -8.17 3.00
C ARG A 205 35.15 -7.17 4.14
N ASP A 206 36.19 -6.36 4.32
CA ASP A 206 36.24 -5.34 5.36
C ASP A 206 35.10 -4.30 5.26
N ALA A 207 34.63 -4.02 4.04
CA ALA A 207 33.49 -3.13 3.83
C ALA A 207 32.17 -3.82 4.23
N TYR A 208 32.01 -5.07 3.85
CA TYR A 208 30.85 -5.89 4.21
C TYR A 208 30.75 -6.12 5.73
N ASP A 209 31.85 -6.45 6.39
CA ASP A 209 31.87 -6.64 7.86
C ASP A 209 31.50 -5.38 8.62
N ARG A 210 31.92 -4.22 8.12
CA ARG A 210 31.53 -2.94 8.71
C ARG A 210 30.03 -2.69 8.58
N LEU A 211 29.42 -3.11 7.47
CA LEU A 211 27.96 -3.05 7.33
C LEU A 211 27.28 -3.99 8.31
N LEU A 212 27.74 -5.24 8.44
CA LEU A 212 27.15 -6.20 9.37
C LEU A 212 27.32 -5.78 10.84
N LYS A 213 28.48 -5.24 11.22
CA LYS A 213 28.67 -4.62 12.53
C LYS A 213 27.74 -3.43 12.75
N SER A 214 27.56 -2.59 11.74
CA SER A 214 26.68 -1.43 11.81
C SER A 214 25.22 -1.84 11.99
N ILE A 215 24.70 -2.79 11.21
CA ILE A 215 23.31 -3.25 11.38
C ILE A 215 23.12 -4.00 12.69
N GLY A 216 24.11 -4.75 13.18
CA GLY A 216 24.06 -5.39 14.50
C GLY A 216 23.89 -4.37 15.63
N ALA A 217 24.72 -3.31 15.65
CA ALA A 217 24.60 -2.23 16.63
C ALA A 217 23.27 -1.48 16.54
N GLU A 218 22.78 -1.21 15.32
CA GLU A 218 21.49 -0.55 15.12
C GLU A 218 20.31 -1.45 15.49
N LEU A 219 20.43 -2.77 15.34
CA LEU A 219 19.43 -3.74 15.80
C LEU A 219 19.31 -3.76 17.33
N GLU A 220 20.43 -3.78 18.05
CA GLU A 220 20.44 -3.67 19.52
C GLU A 220 19.72 -2.39 19.97
N ARG A 221 20.10 -1.25 19.38
CA ARG A 221 19.46 0.05 19.62
C ARG A 221 17.97 0.01 19.31
N HIS A 222 17.58 -0.53 18.17
CA HIS A 222 16.18 -0.57 17.74
C HIS A 222 15.31 -1.44 18.65
N LEU A 223 15.83 -2.58 19.11
CA LEU A 223 15.13 -3.49 20.00
C LEU A 223 14.97 -2.93 21.42
N GLU A 224 15.95 -2.14 21.90
CA GLU A 224 15.86 -1.47 23.20
C GLU A 224 14.96 -0.23 23.16
N ARG A 225 15.18 0.65 22.16
CA ARG A 225 14.41 1.89 21.99
C ARG A 225 14.30 2.25 20.50
N PRO A 226 13.20 1.84 19.83
CA PRO A 226 13.04 2.09 18.41
C PRO A 226 12.90 3.59 18.11
N THR A 227 13.54 4.02 17.02
CA THR A 227 13.47 5.39 16.49
C THR A 227 13.35 5.33 14.96
N THR A 228 12.93 6.43 14.35
CA THR A 228 12.93 6.54 12.87
C THR A 228 14.34 6.41 12.29
N GLU A 229 15.39 6.77 13.06
CA GLU A 229 16.78 6.69 12.62
C GLU A 229 17.28 5.24 12.60
N THR A 230 17.13 4.51 13.70
CA THR A 230 17.51 3.10 13.80
C THR A 230 16.83 2.26 12.72
N ALA A 231 15.52 2.45 12.50
CA ALA A 231 14.77 1.75 11.45
C ALA A 231 15.32 2.04 10.03
N TRP A 232 15.64 3.31 9.74
CA TRP A 232 16.23 3.68 8.44
C TRP A 232 17.61 3.06 8.23
N GLN A 233 18.48 3.11 9.26
CA GLN A 233 19.83 2.54 9.19
C GLN A 233 19.80 1.03 8.95
N ILE A 234 18.94 0.31 9.67
CA ILE A 234 18.72 -1.13 9.49
C ILE A 234 18.26 -1.42 8.06
N GLY A 235 17.20 -0.75 7.59
CA GLY A 235 16.65 -0.96 6.25
C GLY A 235 17.68 -0.71 5.14
N ARG A 236 18.47 0.37 5.27
CA ARG A 236 19.54 0.72 4.32
C ARG A 236 20.59 -0.39 4.20
N VAL A 237 21.08 -0.90 5.33
CA VAL A 237 22.09 -1.96 5.33
C VAL A 237 21.48 -3.30 4.87
N LEU A 238 20.28 -3.65 5.33
CA LEU A 238 19.57 -4.86 4.93
C LEU A 238 19.37 -4.90 3.41
N GLY A 239 18.98 -3.78 2.80
CA GLY A 239 18.81 -3.67 1.35
C GLY A 239 20.10 -3.94 0.57
N VAL A 240 21.25 -3.52 1.09
CA VAL A 240 22.56 -3.82 0.48
C VAL A 240 22.90 -5.30 0.62
N VAL A 241 22.71 -5.88 1.82
CA VAL A 241 23.00 -7.29 2.09
C VAL A 241 22.14 -8.22 1.23
N ASP A 242 20.83 -7.98 1.19
CA ASP A 242 19.88 -8.72 0.35
C ASP A 242 20.15 -8.52 -1.15
N GLY A 243 20.49 -7.29 -1.56
CA GLY A 243 20.84 -6.96 -2.94
C GLY A 243 22.09 -7.70 -3.45
N LEU A 244 23.08 -7.92 -2.59
CA LEU A 244 24.25 -8.74 -2.88
C LEU A 244 23.92 -10.25 -2.97
N GLY A 245 22.76 -10.68 -2.45
CA GLY A 245 22.35 -12.09 -2.42
C GLY A 245 23.18 -12.93 -1.45
N GLN A 246 23.79 -12.31 -0.45
CA GLN A 246 24.66 -12.94 0.53
C GLN A 246 23.99 -12.94 1.91
N SER A 247 24.47 -13.79 2.82
CA SER A 247 23.90 -13.92 4.17
C SER A 247 22.39 -14.27 4.20
N PRO A 248 21.93 -15.28 3.43
CA PRO A 248 20.51 -15.58 3.28
C PRO A 248 19.83 -15.95 4.61
N THR A 249 20.54 -16.61 5.52
CA THR A 249 20.03 -16.94 6.86
C THR A 249 19.73 -15.67 7.66
N PHE A 250 20.63 -14.69 7.63
CA PHE A 250 20.43 -13.39 8.28
C PHE A 250 19.27 -12.62 7.68
N VAL A 251 19.23 -12.50 6.36
CA VAL A 251 18.13 -11.83 5.65
C VAL A 251 16.80 -12.50 5.96
N GLN A 252 16.74 -13.85 6.02
CA GLN A 252 15.51 -14.56 6.34
C GLN A 252 15.08 -14.35 7.79
N ALA A 253 16.01 -14.36 8.75
CA ALA A 253 15.71 -14.07 10.15
C ALA A 253 15.18 -12.64 10.34
N MET A 254 15.83 -11.66 9.71
CA MET A 254 15.38 -10.27 9.64
C MET A 254 13.96 -10.16 9.08
N ARG A 255 13.68 -10.85 7.96
CA ARG A 255 12.35 -10.85 7.34
C ARG A 255 11.28 -11.47 8.26
N ARG A 256 11.58 -12.58 8.92
CA ARG A 256 10.64 -13.20 9.87
C ARG A 256 10.30 -12.27 11.04
N ARG A 257 11.29 -11.50 11.54
CA ARG A 257 11.10 -10.61 12.70
C ARG A 257 10.45 -9.27 12.34
N PHE A 258 10.80 -8.70 11.20
CA PHE A 258 10.49 -7.31 10.84
C PHE A 258 9.67 -7.16 9.56
N VAL A 259 9.15 -8.23 8.96
CA VAL A 259 8.28 -8.17 7.77
C VAL A 259 6.94 -8.81 8.10
N LYS A 260 6.31 -8.36 9.19
CA LYS A 260 4.90 -8.63 9.52
C LYS A 260 3.96 -7.65 8.80
N PRO A 261 2.65 -7.99 8.66
CA PRO A 261 1.63 -7.05 8.18
C PRO A 261 1.72 -5.71 8.90
N ASN A 262 1.73 -4.62 8.13
CA ASN A 262 1.85 -3.27 8.66
C ASN A 262 0.63 -2.40 8.32
N ILE A 263 -0.38 -3.00 7.70
CA ILE A 263 -1.72 -2.44 7.52
C ILE A 263 -2.72 -3.57 7.75
N GLU A 264 -3.70 -3.32 8.63
CA GLU A 264 -4.84 -4.20 8.85
C GLU A 264 -6.15 -3.41 8.82
N ALA A 265 -7.18 -3.98 8.21
CA ALA A 265 -8.52 -3.42 8.16
C ALA A 265 -9.55 -4.49 8.47
N LYS A 266 -10.54 -4.13 9.29
CA LYS A 266 -11.68 -4.97 9.65
C LYS A 266 -12.98 -4.25 9.34
N ILE A 267 -13.89 -4.94 8.68
CA ILE A 267 -15.22 -4.42 8.31
C ILE A 267 -16.26 -5.34 8.94
N SER A 268 -17.11 -4.81 9.83
CA SER A 268 -18.10 -5.61 10.55
C SER A 268 -19.21 -6.10 9.62
N ALA A 269 -19.83 -7.24 9.95
CA ALA A 269 -21.03 -7.70 9.26
C ALA A 269 -22.20 -6.72 9.42
N SER A 270 -22.24 -5.95 10.51
CA SER A 270 -23.24 -4.90 10.74
C SER A 270 -23.08 -3.73 9.77
N PHE A 271 -21.85 -3.36 9.42
CA PHE A 271 -21.55 -2.41 8.35
C PHE A 271 -21.99 -2.96 6.99
N ILE A 272 -21.59 -4.20 6.67
CA ILE A 272 -21.94 -4.86 5.39
C ILE A 272 -23.46 -4.98 5.19
N LYS A 273 -24.22 -5.36 6.22
CA LYS A 273 -25.70 -5.46 6.15
C LYS A 273 -26.39 -4.12 5.88
N ARG A 274 -25.73 -3.01 6.24
CA ARG A 274 -26.22 -1.63 6.08
C ARG A 274 -25.67 -0.95 4.82
N LEU A 275 -24.84 -1.63 4.02
CA LEU A 275 -24.57 -1.20 2.64
C LEU A 275 -25.90 -0.91 1.95
N PRO A 276 -25.98 0.10 1.06
CA PRO A 276 -27.24 0.72 0.67
C PRO A 276 -28.23 -0.33 0.18
N GLN A 277 -29.22 -0.64 1.01
CA GLN A 277 -30.29 -1.56 0.67
C GLN A 277 -31.11 -0.86 -0.42
N ARG A 278 -30.89 -1.26 -1.67
CA ARG A 278 -31.61 -0.70 -2.82
C ARG A 278 -33.05 -1.20 -2.76
N ARG A 279 -33.90 -0.50 -2.02
CA ARG A 279 -35.34 -0.62 -2.14
C ARG A 279 -35.79 0.17 -3.34
N ARG A 280 -36.31 -0.53 -4.34
CA ARG A 280 -36.80 0.09 -5.57
C ARG A 280 -38.23 -0.37 -5.81
N ALA A 281 -39.12 0.59 -5.99
CA ALA A 281 -40.46 0.36 -6.50
C ALA A 281 -40.56 1.01 -7.88
N GLU A 282 -40.88 0.23 -8.90
CA GLU A 282 -41.00 0.75 -10.27
C GLU A 282 -42.11 0.05 -11.05
N VAL A 283 -42.78 0.80 -11.92
CA VAL A 283 -43.79 0.25 -12.82
C VAL A 283 -43.10 -0.23 -14.08
N ARG A 284 -43.22 -1.53 -14.38
CA ARG A 284 -42.65 -2.16 -15.57
C ARG A 284 -43.75 -2.67 -16.49
N PRO A 285 -43.58 -2.59 -17.83
CA PRO A 285 -44.49 -3.24 -18.76
C PRO A 285 -44.38 -4.76 -18.65
N VAL A 286 -45.51 -5.45 -18.74
CA VAL A 286 -45.58 -6.91 -18.86
C VAL A 286 -45.86 -7.25 -20.32
N ARG A 287 -44.98 -8.06 -20.93
CA ARG A 287 -45.18 -8.66 -22.25
C ARG A 287 -44.76 -10.12 -22.17
N ASP A 288 -45.69 -11.02 -22.39
CA ASP A 288 -45.45 -12.46 -22.26
C ASP A 288 -46.32 -13.26 -23.24
N CYS A 289 -45.95 -14.52 -23.48
CA CYS A 289 -46.78 -15.49 -24.20
C CYS A 289 -46.93 -16.74 -23.35
N ILE A 290 -48.14 -16.99 -22.85
CA ILE A 290 -48.43 -18.12 -21.96
C ILE A 290 -49.49 -18.99 -22.63
N LEU A 291 -49.15 -20.25 -22.92
CA LEU A 291 -50.05 -21.22 -23.58
C LEU A 291 -50.66 -20.67 -24.90
N GLY A 292 -49.86 -19.92 -25.68
CA GLY A 292 -50.32 -19.28 -26.92
C GLY A 292 -51.26 -18.09 -26.70
N THR A 293 -51.37 -17.57 -25.47
CA THR A 293 -52.07 -16.33 -25.14
C THR A 293 -51.06 -15.20 -25.02
N THR A 294 -51.20 -14.15 -25.82
CA THR A 294 -50.36 -12.95 -25.71
C THR A 294 -50.83 -12.13 -24.52
N ILE A 295 -49.97 -11.96 -23.52
CA ILE A 295 -50.23 -11.22 -22.28
C ILE A 295 -49.57 -9.84 -22.39
N ILE A 296 -50.35 -8.77 -22.22
CA ILE A 296 -49.87 -7.39 -22.22
C ILE A 296 -50.43 -6.67 -20.99
N GLY A 297 -49.57 -6.02 -20.22
CA GLY A 297 -49.97 -5.38 -18.98
C GLY A 297 -48.91 -4.45 -18.38
N SER A 298 -49.10 -4.12 -17.11
CA SER A 298 -48.11 -3.44 -16.29
C SER A 298 -48.02 -4.10 -14.92
N ALA A 299 -46.85 -4.05 -14.31
CA ALA A 299 -46.59 -4.54 -12.97
C ALA A 299 -45.89 -3.48 -12.13
N LEU A 300 -46.34 -3.29 -10.89
CA LEU A 300 -45.57 -2.58 -9.87
C LEU A 300 -44.64 -3.58 -9.21
N THR A 301 -43.34 -3.43 -9.45
CA THR A 301 -42.31 -4.31 -8.92
C THR A 301 -41.62 -3.64 -7.75
N SER A 302 -41.51 -4.35 -6.64
CA SER A 302 -40.76 -3.96 -5.44
C SER A 302 -39.61 -4.94 -5.22
N THR A 303 -38.40 -4.44 -5.02
CA THR A 303 -37.21 -5.26 -4.73
C THR A 303 -36.50 -4.78 -3.48
N ASN A 304 -35.88 -5.73 -2.78
CA ASN A 304 -34.98 -5.51 -1.66
C ASN A 304 -33.74 -6.39 -1.84
N VAL A 305 -32.55 -5.81 -1.65
CA VAL A 305 -31.26 -6.49 -1.75
C VAL A 305 -30.60 -6.50 -0.37
N GLU A 306 -30.16 -7.68 0.06
CA GLU A 306 -29.44 -7.89 1.30
C GLU A 306 -28.05 -8.48 1.03
N TYR A 307 -27.12 -8.16 1.92
CA TYR A 307 -25.73 -8.60 1.87
C TYR A 307 -25.40 -9.39 3.14
N LYS A 308 -24.72 -10.52 2.99
CA LYS A 308 -24.26 -11.35 4.13
C LYS A 308 -22.85 -11.86 3.88
N LEU A 309 -21.99 -11.76 4.89
CA LEU A 309 -20.66 -12.35 4.83
C LEU A 309 -20.73 -13.87 5.02
N GLY A 310 -19.93 -14.59 4.25
CA GLY A 310 -19.64 -16.00 4.42
C GLY A 310 -18.29 -16.22 5.10
N SER A 311 -17.98 -17.47 5.41
CA SER A 311 -16.64 -17.86 5.88
C SER A 311 -15.74 -18.18 4.69
N SER A 312 -14.58 -17.54 4.60
CA SER A 312 -13.56 -17.88 3.62
C SER A 312 -12.17 -17.42 4.10
N PRO A 313 -11.15 -18.31 4.11
CA PRO A 313 -9.83 -17.99 4.62
C PRO A 313 -8.99 -17.14 3.65
N ASN A 314 -9.29 -17.17 2.35
CA ASN A 314 -8.46 -16.58 1.28
C ASN A 314 -9.24 -15.63 0.35
N SER A 315 -10.46 -15.25 0.74
CA SER A 315 -11.21 -14.20 0.06
C SER A 315 -12.23 -13.56 0.99
N ILE A 316 -12.73 -12.38 0.62
CA ILE A 316 -13.98 -11.86 1.16
C ILE A 316 -15.13 -12.54 0.41
N ALA A 317 -15.86 -13.42 1.10
CA ALA A 317 -17.05 -14.09 0.61
C ALA A 317 -18.30 -13.27 0.98
N LEU A 318 -19.01 -12.77 -0.03
CA LEU A 318 -20.18 -11.93 0.13
C LEU A 318 -21.39 -12.50 -0.62
N ALA A 319 -22.38 -12.97 0.12
CA ALA A 319 -23.66 -13.40 -0.41
C ALA A 319 -24.54 -12.18 -0.70
N ILE A 320 -25.08 -12.11 -1.92
CA ILE A 320 -26.11 -11.13 -2.30
C ILE A 320 -27.43 -11.88 -2.42
N HIS A 321 -28.42 -11.44 -1.66
CA HIS A 321 -29.78 -11.97 -1.68
C HIS A 321 -30.77 -10.91 -2.17
N LEU A 322 -31.44 -11.19 -3.27
CA LEU A 322 -32.53 -10.40 -3.81
C LEU A 322 -33.86 -11.02 -3.40
N THR A 323 -34.76 -10.22 -2.87
CA THR A 323 -36.17 -10.56 -2.68
C THR A 323 -37.02 -9.54 -3.43
N GLY A 324 -38.11 -9.99 -4.05
CA GLY A 324 -39.02 -9.07 -4.73
C GLY A 324 -40.44 -9.58 -4.87
N ALA A 325 -41.33 -8.64 -5.12
CA ALA A 325 -42.73 -8.89 -5.40
C ALA A 325 -43.21 -7.98 -6.53
N ALA A 326 -44.00 -8.53 -7.46
CA ALA A 326 -44.60 -7.81 -8.57
C ALA A 326 -46.12 -7.99 -8.55
N ASP A 327 -46.85 -6.90 -8.43
CA ASP A 327 -48.31 -6.87 -8.55
C ASP A 327 -48.68 -6.36 -9.95
N SER A 328 -49.36 -7.20 -10.73
CA SER A 328 -49.59 -7.00 -12.17
C SER A 328 -51.05 -6.90 -12.55
N ASN A 329 -51.33 -6.11 -13.58
CA ASN A 329 -52.63 -6.01 -14.25
C ASN A 329 -52.43 -6.27 -15.74
N ASN A 330 -53.03 -7.35 -16.23
CA ASN A 330 -52.73 -7.89 -17.54
C ASN A 330 -53.99 -8.12 -18.38
N ARG A 331 -53.81 -8.02 -19.69
CA ARG A 331 -54.78 -8.40 -20.71
C ARG A 331 -54.18 -9.49 -21.58
N GLY A 332 -54.79 -10.67 -21.55
CA GLY A 332 -54.48 -11.79 -22.40
C GLY A 332 -55.35 -11.81 -23.66
N TYR A 333 -54.75 -12.10 -24.81
CA TYR A 333 -55.42 -12.23 -26.09
C TYR A 333 -55.25 -13.66 -26.63
N HIS A 334 -56.35 -14.38 -26.81
CA HIS A 334 -56.34 -15.75 -27.32
C HIS A 334 -57.56 -16.02 -28.22
N LYS A 335 -57.34 -16.09 -29.54
CA LYS A 335 -58.40 -16.27 -30.54
C LYS A 335 -59.52 -15.19 -30.36
N PRO A 336 -60.86 -15.43 -30.47
CA PRO A 336 -61.85 -14.37 -30.30
C PRO A 336 -62.13 -14.08 -28.82
N VAL A 337 -61.12 -14.14 -27.93
CA VAL A 337 -61.29 -13.96 -26.49
C VAL A 337 -60.21 -13.04 -25.92
N ARG A 338 -60.65 -12.12 -25.05
CA ARG A 338 -59.81 -11.25 -24.25
C ARG A 338 -60.03 -11.53 -22.76
N ILE A 339 -58.94 -11.81 -22.06
CA ILE A 339 -58.91 -12.19 -20.65
C ILE A 339 -58.30 -11.01 -19.86
N LYS A 340 -58.96 -10.53 -18.82
CA LYS A 340 -58.35 -9.60 -17.85
C LYS A 340 -57.93 -10.38 -16.62
N THR A 341 -56.67 -10.25 -16.22
CA THR A 341 -56.11 -10.89 -15.03
C THR A 341 -55.40 -9.86 -14.15
N VAL A 342 -55.46 -10.09 -12.85
CA VAL A 342 -54.48 -9.53 -11.91
C VAL A 342 -53.62 -10.67 -11.40
N GLY A 343 -52.36 -10.40 -11.11
CA GLY A 343 -51.44 -11.42 -10.60
C GLY A 343 -50.41 -10.85 -9.66
N ARG A 344 -50.03 -11.66 -8.66
CA ARG A 344 -48.92 -11.39 -7.76
C ARG A 344 -47.84 -12.43 -8.00
N THR A 345 -46.63 -11.97 -8.28
CA THR A 345 -45.47 -12.83 -8.42
C THR A 345 -44.44 -12.46 -7.36
N THR A 346 -44.06 -13.40 -6.51
CA THR A 346 -42.93 -13.25 -5.58
C THR A 346 -41.71 -13.98 -6.13
N TYR A 347 -40.53 -13.42 -5.94
CA TYR A 347 -39.30 -14.05 -6.42
C TYR A 347 -38.13 -13.78 -5.49
N VAL A 348 -37.19 -14.71 -5.50
CA VAL A 348 -35.91 -14.63 -4.80
C VAL A 348 -34.78 -14.95 -5.76
N ALA A 349 -33.64 -14.30 -5.59
CA ALA A 349 -32.42 -14.67 -6.29
C ALA A 349 -31.19 -14.50 -5.40
N SER A 350 -30.15 -15.29 -5.66
CA SER A 350 -28.90 -15.21 -4.90
C SER A 350 -27.66 -15.48 -5.74
N SER A 351 -26.57 -14.81 -5.40
CA SER A 351 -25.23 -15.06 -5.93
C SER A 351 -24.19 -14.85 -4.83
N GLN A 352 -23.11 -15.62 -4.85
CA GLN A 352 -21.96 -15.48 -3.96
C GLN A 352 -20.85 -14.74 -4.70
N LEU A 353 -20.33 -13.68 -4.10
CA LEU A 353 -19.14 -12.98 -4.58
C LEU A 353 -17.92 -13.43 -3.79
N TYR A 354 -16.78 -13.53 -4.47
CA TYR A 354 -15.48 -13.77 -3.87
C TYR A 354 -14.52 -12.69 -4.37
N LEU A 355 -13.95 -11.96 -3.42
CA LEU A 355 -13.00 -10.87 -3.67
C LEU A 355 -11.64 -11.23 -3.07
N ASN A 356 -10.59 -11.24 -3.90
CA ASN A 356 -9.19 -11.35 -3.51
C ASN A 356 -8.33 -10.48 -4.45
N ASP A 357 -7.01 -10.49 -4.29
CA ASP A 357 -6.10 -9.64 -5.10
C ASP A 357 -6.20 -9.92 -6.61
N ASP A 358 -6.19 -11.20 -6.98
CA ASP A 358 -6.10 -11.61 -8.40
C ASP A 358 -7.47 -11.65 -9.11
N GLN A 359 -8.55 -11.91 -8.37
CA GLN A 359 -9.84 -12.28 -8.92
C GLN A 359 -11.02 -11.74 -8.11
N PHE A 360 -11.87 -11.01 -8.83
CA PHE A 360 -13.19 -10.61 -8.40
C PHE A 360 -14.17 -11.42 -9.23
N HIS A 361 -14.84 -12.41 -8.63
CA HIS A 361 -15.77 -13.28 -9.35
C HIS A 361 -17.06 -13.54 -8.59
N ALA A 362 -18.09 -13.95 -9.33
CA ALA A 362 -19.42 -14.25 -8.82
C ALA A 362 -19.82 -15.69 -9.19
N SER A 363 -20.52 -16.37 -8.29
CA SER A 363 -21.16 -17.65 -8.60
C SER A 363 -22.34 -17.43 -9.58
N PRO A 364 -22.74 -18.47 -10.33
CA PRO A 364 -23.99 -18.42 -11.09
C PRO A 364 -25.16 -17.99 -10.21
N VAL A 365 -26.05 -17.19 -10.78
CA VAL A 365 -27.28 -16.76 -10.10
C VAL A 365 -28.26 -17.93 -10.02
N VAL A 366 -28.77 -18.17 -8.82
CA VAL A 366 -29.92 -19.04 -8.58
C VAL A 366 -31.14 -18.16 -8.35
N ALA A 367 -32.25 -18.43 -9.02
CA ALA A 367 -33.50 -17.69 -8.87
C ALA A 367 -34.70 -18.65 -8.74
N SER A 368 -35.72 -18.23 -8.00
CA SER A 368 -37.00 -18.93 -7.87
C SER A 368 -38.14 -17.92 -7.85
N ALA A 369 -39.28 -18.25 -8.48
CA ALA A 369 -40.45 -17.38 -8.52
C ALA A 369 -41.76 -18.16 -8.39
N ASP A 370 -42.71 -17.55 -7.71
CA ASP A 370 -44.05 -18.08 -7.50
C ASP A 370 -45.10 -17.06 -7.95
N THR A 371 -46.00 -17.47 -8.85
CA THR A 371 -46.99 -16.61 -9.49
C THR A 371 -48.39 -17.08 -9.19
N HIS A 372 -49.19 -16.17 -8.63
CA HIS A 372 -50.59 -16.39 -8.35
C HIS A 372 -51.44 -15.39 -9.13
N THR A 373 -52.45 -15.88 -9.84
CA THR A 373 -53.30 -15.06 -10.71
C THR A 373 -54.78 -15.19 -10.35
N ARG A 374 -55.52 -14.12 -10.62
CA ARG A 374 -56.98 -14.08 -10.56
C ARG A 374 -57.52 -13.53 -11.86
N ILE A 375 -58.34 -14.33 -12.54
CA ILE A 375 -59.10 -13.90 -13.70
C ILE A 375 -60.23 -12.98 -13.23
N GLN A 376 -60.23 -11.74 -13.72
CA GLN A 376 -61.27 -10.76 -13.43
C GLN A 376 -62.44 -10.87 -14.40
N SER A 377 -62.15 -11.07 -15.68
CA SER A 377 -63.17 -11.19 -16.72
C SER A 377 -62.63 -11.90 -17.95
N ILE A 378 -63.50 -12.62 -18.65
CA ILE A 378 -63.24 -13.19 -19.98
C ILE A 378 -64.36 -12.68 -20.89
N ASN A 379 -64.00 -12.01 -21.99
CA ASN A 379 -64.97 -11.45 -22.93
C ASN A 379 -64.63 -11.89 -24.35
N LYS A 380 -65.65 -12.19 -25.17
CA LYS A 380 -65.45 -12.40 -26.61
C LYS A 380 -64.99 -11.10 -27.29
N THR A 381 -64.10 -11.21 -28.27
CA THR A 381 -63.74 -10.13 -29.19
C THR A 381 -64.43 -10.33 -30.56
N GLY A 382 -65.07 -9.28 -31.09
CA GLY A 382 -65.85 -9.34 -32.35
C GLY A 382 -67.38 -9.40 -32.13
N GLY A 383 -68.15 -9.77 -33.17
CA GLY A 383 -69.63 -9.71 -33.16
C GLY A 383 -70.32 -10.59 -32.10
N GLN A 384 -71.60 -10.33 -31.81
CA GLN A 384 -72.33 -10.92 -30.66
C GLN A 384 -72.77 -12.39 -30.83
N PHE A 385 -72.65 -12.96 -32.03
CA PHE A 385 -73.07 -14.35 -32.30
C PHE A 385 -72.34 -15.36 -31.38
N ALA A 386 -73.10 -16.18 -30.64
CA ALA A 386 -72.61 -17.22 -29.73
C ALA A 386 -71.67 -16.74 -28.58
N ALA A 387 -71.73 -15.47 -28.17
CA ALA A 387 -70.84 -14.89 -27.14
C ALA A 387 -70.85 -15.67 -25.81
N GLY A 388 -72.03 -15.95 -25.24
CA GLY A 388 -72.14 -16.65 -23.95
C GLY A 388 -71.61 -18.09 -23.96
N LEU A 389 -71.76 -18.82 -25.08
CA LEU A 389 -71.22 -20.18 -25.22
C LEU A 389 -69.69 -20.17 -25.27
N ILE A 390 -69.12 -19.26 -26.07
CA ILE A 390 -67.67 -19.09 -26.21
C ILE A 390 -67.05 -18.68 -24.87
N GLU A 391 -67.66 -17.74 -24.15
CA GLU A 391 -67.18 -17.30 -22.84
C GLU A 391 -67.27 -18.41 -21.79
N LYS A 392 -68.33 -19.23 -21.78
CA LYS A 392 -68.47 -20.37 -20.86
C LYS A 392 -67.38 -21.44 -21.09
N ILE A 393 -67.11 -21.76 -22.36
CA ILE A 393 -66.02 -22.69 -22.72
C ILE A 393 -64.66 -22.09 -22.32
N ALA A 394 -64.47 -20.79 -22.56
CA ALA A 394 -63.23 -20.10 -22.21
C ALA A 394 -62.99 -20.07 -20.69
N TRP A 395 -64.03 -19.85 -19.87
CA TRP A 395 -63.94 -19.93 -18.41
C TRP A 395 -63.56 -21.32 -17.91
N ARG A 396 -64.19 -22.38 -18.43
CA ARG A 396 -63.82 -23.76 -18.09
C ARG A 396 -62.34 -24.03 -18.41
N ARG A 397 -61.93 -23.73 -19.64
CA ARG A 397 -60.57 -23.98 -20.11
C ARG A 397 -59.51 -23.15 -19.38
N ALA A 398 -59.81 -21.87 -19.09
CA ALA A 398 -58.92 -21.01 -18.33
C ALA A 398 -58.76 -21.48 -16.87
N GLY A 399 -59.83 -22.02 -16.27
CA GLY A 399 -59.77 -22.66 -14.95
C GLY A 399 -58.90 -23.92 -14.94
N GLU A 400 -59.10 -24.82 -15.91
CA GLU A 400 -58.32 -26.07 -16.06
C GLU A 400 -56.82 -25.79 -16.31
N GLN A 401 -56.50 -24.73 -17.06
CA GLN A 401 -55.13 -24.39 -17.44
C GLN A 401 -54.43 -23.45 -16.45
N LYS A 402 -55.13 -22.94 -15.41
CA LYS A 402 -54.62 -21.92 -14.49
C LYS A 402 -53.27 -22.31 -13.88
N GLY A 403 -53.19 -23.49 -13.24
CA GLY A 403 -51.95 -23.92 -12.58
C GLY A 403 -50.79 -24.13 -13.56
N GLN A 404 -51.07 -24.51 -14.80
CA GLN A 404 -50.04 -24.61 -15.84
C GLN A 404 -49.58 -23.21 -16.31
N ALA A 405 -50.50 -22.27 -16.48
CA ALA A 405 -50.20 -20.89 -16.84
C ALA A 405 -49.35 -20.20 -15.76
N GLU A 406 -49.70 -20.39 -14.49
CA GLU A 406 -48.94 -19.88 -13.34
C GLU A 406 -47.53 -20.46 -13.31
N ARG A 407 -47.37 -21.77 -13.52
CA ARG A 407 -46.04 -22.41 -13.58
C ARG A 407 -45.18 -21.88 -14.73
N ILE A 408 -45.77 -21.63 -15.90
CA ILE A 408 -45.04 -21.03 -17.03
C ILE A 408 -44.62 -19.59 -16.68
N SER A 409 -45.52 -18.80 -16.10
CA SER A 409 -45.23 -17.43 -15.67
C SER A 409 -44.13 -17.37 -14.61
N SER A 410 -44.14 -18.29 -13.64
CA SER A 410 -43.06 -18.47 -12.67
C SER A 410 -41.73 -18.73 -13.36
N ARG A 411 -41.64 -19.72 -14.26
CA ARG A 411 -40.38 -20.02 -14.97
C ARG A 411 -39.87 -18.86 -15.82
N HIS A 412 -40.76 -18.16 -16.54
CA HIS A 412 -40.38 -16.97 -17.30
C HIS A 412 -39.86 -15.86 -16.38
N THR A 413 -40.45 -15.71 -15.20
CA THR A 413 -39.97 -14.76 -14.19
C THR A 413 -38.64 -15.19 -13.59
N GLU A 414 -38.45 -16.47 -13.27
CA GLU A 414 -37.18 -17.03 -12.79
C GLU A 414 -36.05 -16.73 -13.77
N GLU A 415 -36.26 -17.03 -15.06
CA GLU A 415 -35.26 -16.82 -16.10
C GLU A 415 -34.92 -15.34 -16.27
N ARG A 416 -35.94 -14.47 -16.30
CA ARG A 416 -35.77 -13.02 -16.40
C ARG A 416 -35.02 -12.46 -15.19
N VAL A 417 -35.41 -12.84 -13.98
CA VAL A 417 -34.75 -12.40 -12.74
C VAL A 417 -33.31 -12.90 -12.71
N ARG A 418 -33.06 -14.16 -13.08
CA ARG A 418 -31.72 -14.74 -13.15
C ARG A 418 -30.81 -13.96 -14.09
N GLN A 419 -31.30 -13.64 -15.29
CA GLN A 419 -30.55 -12.87 -16.28
C GLN A 419 -30.31 -11.43 -15.81
N GLU A 420 -31.36 -10.68 -15.46
CA GLU A 420 -31.24 -9.26 -15.08
C GLU A 420 -30.38 -9.06 -13.82
N PHE A 421 -30.55 -9.94 -12.82
CA PHE A 421 -29.74 -9.91 -11.61
C PHE A 421 -28.29 -10.27 -11.90
N GLY A 422 -28.05 -11.30 -12.72
CA GLY A 422 -26.70 -11.71 -13.13
C GLY A 422 -25.96 -10.62 -13.89
N GLU A 423 -26.61 -9.98 -14.87
CA GLU A 423 -26.03 -8.85 -15.61
C GLU A 423 -25.71 -7.66 -14.70
N THR A 424 -26.56 -7.40 -13.71
CA THR A 424 -26.33 -6.32 -12.73
C THR A 424 -25.15 -6.63 -11.83
N VAL A 425 -25.08 -7.85 -11.29
CA VAL A 425 -23.97 -8.31 -10.45
C VAL A 425 -22.65 -8.27 -11.22
N ALA A 426 -22.61 -8.81 -12.44
CA ALA A 426 -21.40 -8.80 -13.27
C ALA A 426 -20.91 -7.38 -13.57
N ARG A 427 -21.84 -6.47 -13.92
CA ARG A 427 -21.52 -5.07 -14.20
C ARG A 427 -20.99 -4.33 -12.97
N ASP A 428 -21.63 -4.48 -11.82
CA ASP A 428 -21.22 -3.81 -10.58
C ASP A 428 -19.88 -4.38 -10.08
N LEU A 429 -19.67 -5.70 -10.18
CA LEU A 429 -18.40 -6.35 -9.83
C LEU A 429 -17.25 -5.89 -10.72
N GLY A 430 -17.48 -5.78 -12.05
CA GLY A 430 -16.49 -5.26 -12.99
C GLY A 430 -16.07 -3.82 -12.67
N LYS A 431 -17.01 -2.96 -12.26
CA LYS A 431 -16.69 -1.59 -11.81
C LYS A 431 -15.86 -1.56 -10.53
N ILE A 432 -16.17 -2.43 -9.57
CA ILE A 432 -15.39 -2.53 -8.32
C ILE A 432 -13.96 -2.97 -8.64
N ARG A 433 -13.80 -4.01 -9.48
CA ARG A 433 -12.49 -4.50 -9.91
C ARG A 433 -11.68 -3.42 -10.62
N GLN A 434 -12.27 -2.75 -11.61
CA GLN A 434 -11.60 -1.69 -12.35
C GLN A 434 -11.14 -0.57 -11.42
N ARG A 435 -11.96 -0.20 -10.43
CA ARG A 435 -11.59 0.80 -9.43
C ARG A 435 -10.40 0.35 -8.57
N TYR A 436 -10.43 -0.89 -8.09
CA TYR A 436 -9.32 -1.47 -7.33
C TYR A 436 -8.00 -1.43 -8.13
N GLU A 437 -8.04 -1.88 -9.39
CA GLU A 437 -6.87 -1.89 -10.27
C GLU A 437 -6.34 -0.47 -10.52
N GLN A 438 -7.22 0.51 -10.76
CA GLN A 438 -6.82 1.88 -11.13
C GLN A 438 -6.44 2.77 -9.94
N GLU A 439 -7.14 2.67 -8.83
CA GLU A 439 -6.99 3.58 -7.68
C GLU A 439 -6.06 3.01 -6.60
N VAL A 440 -5.91 1.68 -6.53
CA VAL A 440 -5.09 1.01 -5.50
C VAL A 440 -3.87 0.34 -6.13
N GLN A 441 -4.07 -0.60 -7.06
CA GLN A 441 -2.99 -1.44 -7.54
C GLN A 441 -1.99 -0.68 -8.44
N ALA A 442 -2.46 -0.02 -9.49
CA ALA A 442 -1.60 0.66 -10.46
C ALA A 442 -0.71 1.77 -9.84
N PRO A 443 -1.20 2.65 -8.95
CA PRO A 443 -0.36 3.65 -8.30
C PRO A 443 0.76 3.04 -7.44
N LEU A 444 0.52 1.90 -6.81
CA LEU A 444 1.54 1.18 -6.04
C LEU A 444 2.57 0.55 -6.98
N ILE A 445 2.13 -0.15 -8.03
CA ILE A 445 3.01 -0.79 -9.02
C ILE A 445 3.93 0.24 -9.67
N ARG A 446 3.38 1.39 -10.12
CA ARG A 446 4.16 2.48 -10.71
C ARG A 446 5.26 2.96 -9.78
N ARG A 447 5.04 2.98 -8.47
CA ARG A 447 6.03 3.40 -7.48
C ARG A 447 6.97 2.26 -7.05
N GLY A 448 6.87 1.08 -7.66
CA GLY A 448 7.70 -0.08 -7.33
C GLY A 448 7.26 -0.83 -6.09
N ILE A 449 6.05 -0.57 -5.57
CA ILE A 449 5.41 -1.38 -4.53
C ILE A 449 4.49 -2.37 -5.21
N GLN A 450 4.76 -3.65 -5.00
CA GLN A 450 3.81 -4.71 -5.27
C GLN A 450 3.71 -5.50 -3.96
N PRO A 451 2.59 -5.42 -3.23
CA PRO A 451 2.45 -6.16 -1.98
C PRO A 451 2.69 -7.65 -2.24
N GLU A 452 3.76 -8.21 -1.68
CA GLU A 452 4.01 -9.67 -1.75
C GLU A 452 3.01 -10.43 -0.84
N HIS A 453 2.36 -9.72 0.09
CA HIS A 453 1.36 -10.22 1.01
C HIS A 453 0.13 -9.31 1.00
N LEU A 454 -0.98 -9.86 0.51
CA LEU A 454 -2.32 -9.28 0.65
C LEU A 454 -3.29 -10.42 0.96
N VAL A 455 -3.70 -10.52 2.21
CA VAL A 455 -4.67 -11.53 2.63
C VAL A 455 -6.01 -10.85 2.82
N MET A 456 -6.99 -11.32 2.05
CA MET A 456 -8.39 -10.97 2.22
C MET A 456 -9.10 -12.20 2.77
N ARG A 457 -9.79 -12.06 3.90
CA ARG A 457 -10.55 -13.17 4.51
C ARG A 457 -11.87 -12.67 5.05
N SER A 458 -12.78 -13.60 5.32
CA SER A 458 -14.09 -13.27 5.88
C SER A 458 -14.62 -14.37 6.79
N GLU A 459 -15.39 -13.92 7.76
CA GLU A 459 -16.19 -14.72 8.67
C GLU A 459 -17.61 -14.16 8.67
N PRO A 460 -18.62 -14.90 9.17
CA PRO A 460 -19.98 -14.37 9.28
C PRO A 460 -20.11 -13.06 10.10
N SER A 461 -19.13 -12.77 10.96
CA SER A 461 -19.05 -11.61 11.84
C SER A 461 -18.34 -10.40 11.22
N ALA A 462 -17.35 -10.60 10.35
CA ALA A 462 -16.53 -9.53 9.77
C ALA A 462 -15.71 -9.98 8.54
N ALA A 463 -15.32 -9.02 7.72
CA ALA A 463 -14.31 -9.16 6.69
C ALA A 463 -13.00 -8.52 7.16
N PHE A 464 -11.87 -9.08 6.75
CA PHE A 464 -10.53 -8.66 7.14
C PHE A 464 -9.64 -8.52 5.91
N VAL A 465 -8.82 -7.49 5.91
CA VAL A 465 -7.77 -7.26 4.92
C VAL A 465 -6.49 -6.94 5.67
N GLU A 466 -5.43 -7.68 5.39
CA GLU A 466 -4.09 -7.41 5.93
C GLU A 466 -3.08 -7.37 4.79
N THR A 467 -2.09 -6.47 4.89
CA THR A 467 -1.06 -6.35 3.86
C THR A 467 0.27 -5.89 4.42
N ILE A 468 1.33 -6.20 3.67
CA ILE A 468 2.68 -5.70 3.90
C ILE A 468 2.98 -4.64 2.84
N LEU A 469 2.98 -3.39 3.26
CA LEU A 469 3.45 -2.25 2.48
C LEU A 469 4.94 -2.03 2.74
N ALA A 470 5.79 -2.80 2.07
CA ALA A 470 7.25 -2.68 2.14
C ALA A 470 7.89 -3.14 0.83
N THR A 471 9.01 -2.53 0.45
CA THR A 471 9.94 -3.12 -0.54
C THR A 471 10.88 -4.11 0.16
N ARG A 472 11.63 -4.91 -0.61
CA ARG A 472 12.58 -5.90 -0.04
C ARG A 472 13.70 -5.30 0.82
N SER A 473 14.02 -4.03 0.61
CA SER A 473 15.01 -3.25 1.37
C SER A 473 14.38 -2.42 2.50
N GLN A 474 13.10 -2.63 2.80
CA GLN A 474 12.37 -1.91 3.84
C GLN A 474 11.86 -2.87 4.91
N LEU A 475 11.68 -2.35 6.12
CA LEU A 475 11.08 -3.08 7.22
C LEU A 475 9.54 -2.95 7.16
N GLY A 476 8.84 -4.03 7.46
CA GLY A 476 7.42 -4.08 7.80
C GLY A 476 7.19 -3.82 9.30
N ALA A 477 6.13 -4.38 9.87
CA ALA A 477 5.92 -4.28 11.32
C ALA A 477 6.83 -5.27 12.06
N ASP A 478 7.18 -4.94 13.32
CA ASP A 478 7.92 -5.81 14.22
C ASP A 478 6.98 -6.61 15.15
N ARG A 479 5.70 -6.26 15.21
CA ARG A 479 4.70 -6.86 16.08
C ARG A 479 3.32 -6.85 15.43
N ASP A 480 2.42 -7.62 16.00
CA ASP A 480 1.01 -7.62 15.59
C ASP A 480 0.33 -6.35 16.14
N PRO A 481 -0.73 -5.84 15.50
CA PRO A 481 -1.40 -4.65 16.00
C PRO A 481 -2.02 -4.85 17.38
N PRO A 482 -2.19 -3.77 18.16
CA PRO A 482 -2.92 -3.82 19.42
C PRO A 482 -4.38 -4.25 19.16
N SER A 483 -5.03 -4.83 20.17
CA SER A 483 -6.44 -5.24 20.05
C SER A 483 -7.34 -4.00 19.90
N ALA A 484 -7.97 -3.84 18.74
CA ALA A 484 -8.95 -2.78 18.52
C ALA A 484 -10.27 -3.06 19.23
N GLY A 485 -11.00 -1.99 19.60
CA GLY A 485 -12.33 -2.10 20.21
C GLY A 485 -13.31 -2.95 19.37
N THR A 486 -14.10 -3.81 20.04
CA THR A 486 -15.01 -4.75 19.36
C THR A 486 -16.24 -4.08 18.75
N ASP A 487 -16.58 -2.89 19.22
CA ASP A 487 -17.85 -2.23 18.90
C ASP A 487 -17.77 -1.46 17.57
N ASN A 488 -16.57 -1.31 17.01
CA ASN A 488 -16.33 -0.59 15.76
C ASN A 488 -16.88 -1.34 14.54
N ASP A 489 -17.57 -0.62 13.65
CA ASP A 489 -18.07 -1.12 12.37
C ASP A 489 -16.98 -1.18 11.30
N LEU A 490 -16.01 -0.28 11.40
CA LEU A 490 -14.80 -0.24 10.58
C LEU A 490 -13.61 0.00 11.52
N VAL A 491 -12.55 -0.78 11.35
CA VAL A 491 -11.26 -0.56 12.01
C VAL A 491 -10.17 -0.51 10.95
N LEU A 492 -9.27 0.45 11.07
CA LEU A 492 -8.03 0.54 10.31
C LEU A 492 -6.87 0.66 11.28
N GLN A 493 -5.88 -0.21 11.15
CA GLN A 493 -4.65 -0.21 11.92
C GLN A 493 -3.48 -0.07 10.96
N VAL A 494 -2.65 0.95 11.17
CA VAL A 494 -1.50 1.25 10.32
C VAL A 494 -0.26 1.36 11.19
N HIS A 495 0.71 0.50 10.95
CA HIS A 495 2.01 0.59 11.61
C HIS A 495 2.85 1.67 10.95
N GLU A 496 3.69 2.35 11.73
CA GLU A 496 4.53 3.47 11.29
C GLU A 496 5.41 3.10 10.07
N SER A 497 5.86 1.85 9.98
CA SER A 497 6.64 1.37 8.84
C SER A 497 5.88 1.42 7.52
N ALA A 498 4.55 1.20 7.51
CA ALA A 498 3.76 1.35 6.29
C ALA A 498 3.78 2.80 5.79
N VAL A 499 3.60 3.75 6.71
CA VAL A 499 3.63 5.19 6.41
C VAL A 499 5.02 5.58 5.91
N ASN A 500 6.06 5.18 6.63
CA ASN A 500 7.46 5.47 6.29
C ASN A 500 7.82 4.92 4.91
N ASN A 501 7.45 3.66 4.62
CA ASN A 501 7.74 3.03 3.35
C ASN A 501 7.06 3.73 2.18
N TYR A 502 5.81 4.19 2.36
CA TYR A 502 5.11 4.98 1.36
C TYR A 502 5.74 6.37 1.15
N LEU A 503 6.10 7.06 2.24
CA LEU A 503 6.62 8.43 2.17
C LEU A 503 7.96 8.52 1.46
N VAL A 504 8.82 7.49 1.54
CA VAL A 504 10.03 7.40 0.71
C VAL A 504 9.68 7.56 -0.75
N LEU A 505 8.66 6.85 -1.23
CA LEU A 505 8.26 6.93 -2.64
C LEU A 505 7.58 8.25 -2.95
N ALA A 506 6.72 8.71 -2.05
CA ALA A 506 5.89 9.90 -2.26
C ALA A 506 6.68 11.20 -2.27
N LEU A 507 7.77 11.28 -1.49
CA LEU A 507 8.48 12.52 -1.17
C LEU A 507 9.98 12.50 -1.53
N SER A 508 10.49 11.42 -2.14
CA SER A 508 11.90 11.35 -2.57
C SER A 508 12.28 12.58 -3.40
N SER A 509 13.27 13.35 -2.91
CA SER A 509 13.78 14.56 -3.56
C SER A 509 12.73 15.66 -3.80
N ALA A 510 11.59 15.61 -3.11
CA ALA A 510 10.61 16.69 -3.17
C ALA A 510 11.22 17.99 -2.62
N ARG A 511 10.83 19.13 -3.21
CA ARG A 511 11.34 20.44 -2.82
C ARG A 511 10.21 21.30 -2.27
N ILE A 512 10.36 21.76 -1.04
CA ILE A 512 9.48 22.77 -0.43
C ILE A 512 10.18 24.12 -0.61
N SER A 513 9.56 25.11 -1.22
CA SER A 513 10.16 26.44 -1.36
C SER A 513 9.15 27.57 -1.22
N GLN A 514 9.61 28.70 -0.70
CA GLN A 514 8.82 29.92 -0.59
C GLN A 514 9.70 31.11 -0.95
N ASP A 515 9.35 31.84 -2.00
CA ASP A 515 10.15 32.95 -2.52
C ASP A 515 9.71 34.31 -1.95
N ARG A 516 8.45 34.43 -1.52
CA ARG A 516 7.88 35.66 -0.96
C ARG A 516 6.97 35.36 0.23
N ALA A 517 6.93 36.28 1.18
CA ALA A 517 6.16 36.12 2.42
C ALA A 517 4.65 36.00 2.20
N ASP A 518 4.14 36.59 1.11
CA ASP A 518 2.73 36.66 0.74
C ASP A 518 2.25 35.45 -0.10
N VAL A 519 3.14 34.51 -0.42
CA VAL A 519 2.82 33.30 -1.20
C VAL A 519 2.98 32.07 -0.33
N ALA A 520 2.03 31.14 -0.35
CA ALA A 520 2.15 29.88 0.39
C ALA A 520 3.36 29.05 -0.12
N PRO A 521 4.04 28.29 0.76
CA PRO A 521 5.11 27.39 0.34
C PRO A 521 4.65 26.42 -0.76
N ALA A 522 5.44 26.32 -1.83
CA ALA A 522 5.18 25.41 -2.93
C ALA A 522 5.87 24.06 -2.67
N LEU A 523 5.10 22.96 -2.78
CA LEU A 523 5.62 21.60 -2.77
C LEU A 523 5.83 21.09 -4.21
N GLN A 524 7.09 21.09 -4.63
CA GLN A 524 7.56 20.75 -5.97
C GLN A 524 8.08 19.31 -6.03
N GLY A 525 8.04 18.72 -7.23
CA GLY A 525 8.40 17.33 -7.48
C GLY A 525 7.18 16.44 -7.74
N ASN A 526 7.42 15.14 -7.91
CA ASN A 526 6.36 14.17 -8.19
C ASN A 526 5.63 13.68 -6.92
N VAL A 527 5.21 14.66 -6.12
CA VAL A 527 4.45 14.45 -4.91
C VAL A 527 2.99 14.14 -5.28
N PRO A 528 2.36 13.09 -4.72
CA PRO A 528 0.94 12.82 -4.92
C PRO A 528 0.06 14.05 -4.68
N ASN A 529 -0.96 14.23 -5.52
CA ASN A 529 -1.88 15.37 -5.40
C ASN A 529 -2.55 15.45 -4.02
N TRP A 530 -2.81 14.31 -3.39
CA TRP A 530 -3.40 14.29 -2.06
C TRP A 530 -2.46 14.89 -1.00
N ILE A 531 -1.14 14.68 -1.11
CA ILE A 531 -0.15 15.31 -0.22
C ILE A 531 -0.02 16.79 -0.56
N LYS A 532 -0.01 17.17 -1.85
CA LYS A 532 0.00 18.58 -2.25
C LYS A 532 -1.22 19.32 -1.69
N ALA A 533 -2.40 18.73 -1.82
CA ALA A 533 -3.64 19.28 -1.28
C ALA A 533 -3.63 19.36 0.26
N ALA A 534 -3.08 18.34 0.94
CA ALA A 534 -2.90 18.36 2.39
C ALA A 534 -1.87 19.39 2.87
N SER A 535 -0.88 19.73 2.02
CA SER A 535 0.17 20.70 2.33
C SER A 535 -0.27 22.16 2.18
N ILE A 536 -1.40 22.43 1.52
CA ILE A 536 -1.98 23.76 1.39
C ILE A 536 -2.78 24.03 2.66
N ALA A 537 -2.54 25.17 3.33
CA ALA A 537 -3.20 25.61 4.56
C ALA A 537 -4.69 25.99 4.35
N ARG A 538 -5.48 25.11 3.71
CA ARG A 538 -6.93 25.28 3.51
C ARG A 538 -7.64 23.92 3.70
N PRO A 539 -8.31 23.69 4.85
CA PRO A 539 -8.88 22.39 5.23
C PRO A 539 -9.91 21.81 4.24
N LYS A 540 -10.53 22.64 3.40
CA LYS A 540 -11.49 22.20 2.38
C LYS A 540 -10.86 21.36 1.24
N LEU A 541 -9.59 21.62 0.89
CA LEU A 541 -8.85 20.87 -0.14
C LEU A 541 -8.29 19.55 0.41
N ALA A 542 -7.83 19.54 1.66
CA ALA A 542 -7.43 18.33 2.37
C ALA A 542 -8.61 17.34 2.53
N ALA A 543 -9.82 17.84 2.80
CA ALA A 543 -11.04 17.04 2.86
C ALA A 543 -11.40 16.37 1.52
N ALA A 544 -11.21 17.07 0.39
CA ALA A 544 -11.45 16.51 -0.95
C ALA A 544 -10.43 15.41 -1.28
N ALA A 545 -9.15 15.64 -0.97
CA ALA A 545 -8.07 14.68 -1.16
C ALA A 545 -8.19 13.41 -0.29
N ALA A 546 -8.67 13.53 0.95
CA ALA A 546 -8.83 12.42 1.89
C ALA A 546 -9.96 11.44 1.53
N THR A 547 -10.89 11.81 0.64
CA THR A 547 -12.07 10.99 0.33
C THR A 547 -11.88 9.98 -0.81
N GLY A 548 -10.71 9.97 -1.48
CA GLY A 548 -10.41 9.02 -2.56
C GLY A 548 -11.39 9.08 -3.74
N ALA A 549 -12.34 10.01 -3.75
CA ALA A 549 -13.24 10.21 -4.86
C ALA A 549 -12.45 10.90 -5.97
N ALA A 550 -12.18 10.18 -7.05
CA ALA A 550 -11.65 10.75 -8.28
C ALA A 550 -12.54 11.95 -8.71
N ILE A 551 -12.09 13.16 -8.38
CA ILE A 551 -12.51 14.39 -9.05
C ILE A 551 -11.33 14.76 -9.93
N VAL A 552 -11.37 14.22 -11.15
CA VAL A 552 -10.57 14.69 -12.27
C VAL A 552 -11.29 15.89 -12.87
N GLU A 553 -10.51 16.90 -13.25
CA GLU A 553 -10.82 18.11 -14.03
C GLU A 553 -11.39 19.36 -13.35
N GLU A 554 -12.13 19.33 -12.24
CA GLU A 554 -12.72 20.58 -11.71
C GLU A 554 -11.78 21.41 -10.80
N THR A 555 -10.68 20.81 -10.33
CA THR A 555 -9.81 21.40 -9.29
C THR A 555 -8.88 22.51 -9.81
N THR A 556 -8.67 22.62 -11.12
CA THR A 556 -7.69 23.57 -11.69
C THR A 556 -8.29 24.98 -11.84
N GLU A 557 -9.57 25.10 -12.21
CA GLU A 557 -10.23 26.41 -12.36
C GLU A 557 -10.54 27.06 -11.01
N THR A 558 -10.84 26.28 -9.95
CA THR A 558 -11.12 26.85 -8.62
C THR A 558 -9.88 27.39 -7.89
N ILE A 559 -8.68 27.03 -8.35
CA ILE A 559 -7.42 27.55 -7.78
C ILE A 559 -7.18 29.00 -8.20
N GLU A 560 -7.68 29.41 -9.38
CA GLU A 560 -7.47 30.76 -9.93
C GLU A 560 -8.55 31.76 -9.46
N GLU A 561 -9.80 31.33 -9.23
CA GLU A 561 -10.89 32.25 -8.85
C GLU A 561 -10.93 32.67 -7.36
N VAL A 562 -10.19 32.00 -6.46
CA VAL A 562 -10.27 32.25 -4.99
C VAL A 562 -9.04 33.02 -4.46
N ILE A 563 -8.31 33.71 -5.35
CA ILE A 563 -7.16 34.55 -5.00
C ILE A 563 -7.61 35.93 -4.46
N GLU A 564 -8.84 36.36 -4.73
CA GLU A 564 -9.35 37.65 -4.23
C GLU A 564 -10.17 37.49 -2.95
N GLY A 565 -9.54 37.80 -1.81
CA GLY A 565 -10.24 38.21 -0.59
C GLY A 565 -10.21 37.18 0.53
N GLN A 566 -9.20 37.32 1.40
CA GLN A 566 -9.35 37.18 2.86
C GLN A 566 -8.05 37.65 3.51
N ASP A 567 -8.09 38.82 4.12
CA ASP A 567 -7.00 39.39 4.92
C ASP A 567 -6.83 38.59 6.22
N ASP A 568 -5.61 38.11 6.48
CA ASP A 568 -5.22 37.44 7.73
C ASP A 568 -5.17 38.45 8.89
N GLU A 569 -6.13 38.37 9.81
CA GLU A 569 -6.05 39.06 11.11
C GLU A 569 -5.01 38.35 12.00
N ARG A 570 -3.78 38.86 12.01
CA ARG A 570 -2.72 38.43 12.93
C ARG A 570 -3.01 38.92 14.35
N PRO A 571 -2.98 38.07 15.39
CA PRO A 571 -3.10 38.54 16.76
C PRO A 571 -1.87 39.37 17.16
N ALA A 572 -2.13 40.55 17.75
CA ALA A 572 -1.11 41.47 18.20
C ALA A 572 -0.53 41.02 19.57
N GLY A 573 0.77 40.72 19.63
CA GLY A 573 1.44 40.55 20.93
C GLY A 573 2.81 39.85 20.96
N GLU A 574 3.21 39.09 19.95
CA GLU A 574 4.43 38.27 20.04
C GLU A 574 5.61 38.78 19.20
N ALA A 575 6.82 38.46 19.67
CA ALA A 575 8.11 38.95 19.17
C ALA A 575 8.16 38.99 17.64
N LYS A 576 8.56 40.15 17.06
CA LYS A 576 8.73 40.31 15.61
C LYS A 576 9.52 39.12 15.06
N ALA A 577 8.85 38.32 14.22
CA ALA A 577 9.51 37.28 13.45
C ALA A 577 10.71 37.91 12.71
N PRO A 578 11.82 37.17 12.53
CA PRO A 578 12.89 37.62 11.65
C PRO A 578 12.29 38.04 10.30
N PRO A 579 12.82 39.08 9.63
CA PRO A 579 12.32 39.46 8.31
C PRO A 579 12.29 38.22 7.41
N PHE A 580 11.19 38.04 6.69
CA PHE A 580 11.01 36.90 5.80
C PHE A 580 12.21 36.80 4.85
N LYS A 581 12.75 35.59 4.72
CA LYS A 581 13.81 35.26 3.77
C LYS A 581 13.35 34.12 2.88
N PRO A 582 13.54 34.22 1.55
CA PRO A 582 13.32 33.13 0.63
C PRO A 582 14.05 31.87 1.10
N TYR A 583 13.42 30.72 0.95
CA TYR A 583 14.03 29.47 1.33
C TYR A 583 13.60 28.31 0.43
N SER A 584 14.43 27.28 0.40
CA SER A 584 14.04 25.99 -0.13
C SER A 584 14.63 24.84 0.66
N ILE A 585 13.83 23.80 0.86
CA ILE A 585 14.19 22.54 1.50
C ILE A 585 14.04 21.45 0.45
N THR A 586 15.14 20.82 0.05
CA THR A 586 15.12 19.60 -0.75
C THR A 586 15.17 18.42 0.21
N LEU A 587 14.14 17.58 0.18
CA LEU A 587 14.05 16.38 1.00
C LEU A 587 15.03 15.30 0.52
N ASN A 588 15.47 14.46 1.43
CA ASN A 588 16.38 13.36 1.12
C ASN A 588 15.69 12.27 0.29
N ALA A 589 16.47 11.62 -0.59
CA ALA A 589 15.93 10.65 -1.54
C ALA A 589 15.61 9.27 -0.91
N GLU A 590 16.29 8.90 0.17
CA GLU A 590 16.20 7.57 0.80
C GLU A 590 15.21 7.52 1.98
N ALA A 591 15.16 8.58 2.78
CA ALA A 591 14.26 8.71 3.93
C ALA A 591 13.84 10.18 4.14
N PRO A 592 12.99 10.72 3.25
CA PRO A 592 12.58 12.13 3.30
C PRO A 592 11.82 12.49 4.58
N VAL A 593 10.96 11.57 5.05
CA VAL A 593 10.14 11.73 6.26
C VAL A 593 10.06 10.38 6.98
N GLY A 594 10.25 10.40 8.30
CA GLY A 594 9.98 9.29 9.21
C GLY A 594 8.89 9.68 10.21
N ILE A 595 8.01 8.73 10.48
CA ILE A 595 6.89 8.80 11.40
C ILE A 595 7.14 7.77 12.49
N ARG A 596 6.83 8.13 13.74
CA ARG A 596 6.75 7.21 14.86
C ARG A 596 5.46 7.43 15.64
N PHE A 597 4.77 6.34 15.98
CA PHE A 597 3.57 6.37 16.84
C PHE A 597 3.89 5.79 18.21
N ASP A 598 3.74 6.59 19.26
CA ASP A 598 4.09 6.20 20.63
C ASP A 598 3.42 7.12 21.64
N ASP A 599 2.82 6.56 22.70
CA ASP A 599 2.27 7.31 23.84
C ASP A 599 1.29 8.43 23.41
N GLY A 600 0.35 8.08 22.52
CA GLY A 600 -0.64 9.02 21.97
C GLY A 600 -0.05 10.14 21.11
N LYS A 601 1.22 10.03 20.71
CA LYS A 601 1.93 11.05 19.93
C LYS A 601 2.35 10.51 18.58
N VAL A 602 2.51 11.45 17.65
CA VAL A 602 3.23 11.23 16.39
C VAL A 602 4.49 12.08 16.39
N VAL A 603 5.64 11.41 16.25
CA VAL A 603 6.94 12.07 16.04
C VAL A 603 7.24 12.06 14.55
N VAL A 604 7.43 13.24 13.97
CA VAL A 604 7.71 13.43 12.55
C VAL A 604 9.15 13.90 12.39
N ARG A 605 10.00 13.07 11.79
CA ARG A 605 11.38 13.40 11.43
C ARG A 605 11.44 13.74 9.95
N ILE A 606 11.74 14.99 9.59
CA ILE A 606 11.89 15.44 8.21
C ILE A 606 13.36 15.60 7.90
N ARG A 607 13.83 14.94 6.85
CA ARG A 607 15.23 14.95 6.46
C ARG A 607 15.46 15.81 5.24
N ALA A 608 16.18 16.88 5.42
CA ALA A 608 16.60 17.76 4.34
C ALA A 608 17.99 17.35 3.84
N ALA A 609 18.07 16.97 2.57
CA ALA A 609 19.35 16.84 1.88
C ALA A 609 20.02 18.21 1.70
N ARG A 610 19.21 19.24 1.44
CA ARG A 610 19.68 20.62 1.21
C ARG A 610 18.68 21.63 1.75
N LEU A 611 19.19 22.63 2.45
CA LEU A 611 18.46 23.81 2.90
C LEU A 611 19.15 25.03 2.33
N LEU A 612 18.41 25.84 1.60
CA LEU A 612 18.83 27.15 1.15
C LEU A 612 17.99 28.20 1.86
N SER A 613 18.62 29.21 2.42
CA SER A 613 17.95 30.43 2.83
C SER A 613 18.93 31.59 2.70
N ASP A 614 18.59 32.58 1.88
CA ASP A 614 19.54 33.66 1.52
C ASP A 614 20.78 33.06 0.81
N ASP A 615 21.99 33.54 1.16
CA ASP A 615 23.27 32.93 0.75
C ASP A 615 23.70 31.73 1.63
N ALA A 616 22.93 31.40 2.67
CA ALA A 616 23.27 30.31 3.57
C ALA A 616 22.76 28.98 3.04
N GLU A 617 23.68 28.03 2.93
CA GLU A 617 23.42 26.68 2.45
C GLU A 617 23.81 25.67 3.52
N TYR A 618 22.87 24.79 3.87
CA TYR A 618 23.09 23.69 4.80
C TYR A 618 22.73 22.37 4.13
N PHE A 619 23.50 21.33 4.44
CA PHE A 619 23.31 20.00 3.89
C PHE A 619 23.09 18.99 5.00
N ASN A 620 22.20 18.03 4.75
CA ASN A 620 22.00 16.86 5.61
C ASN A 620 21.66 17.24 7.06
N TRP A 621 20.48 17.84 7.22
CA TRP A 621 19.90 18.20 8.52
C TRP A 621 18.48 17.65 8.65
N ASP A 622 18.16 17.22 9.86
CA ASP A 622 16.89 16.61 10.22
C ASP A 622 16.14 17.52 11.19
N PHE A 623 14.84 17.66 10.96
CA PHE A 623 13.90 18.36 11.83
C PHE A 623 13.00 17.33 12.50
N ILE A 624 12.93 17.34 13.82
CA ILE A 624 12.05 16.45 14.58
C ILE A 624 10.95 17.31 15.20
N VAL A 625 9.70 16.95 14.89
CA VAL A 625 8.51 17.63 15.37
C VAL A 625 7.59 16.62 16.01
N THR A 626 7.24 16.83 17.27
CA THR A 626 6.31 15.96 17.99
C THR A 626 4.94 16.60 18.04
N TYR A 627 3.91 15.81 17.71
CA TYR A 627 2.52 16.19 17.89
C TYR A 627 1.82 15.22 18.82
N GLU A 628 1.03 15.74 19.73
CA GLU A 628 0.02 14.97 20.46
C GLU A 628 -1.20 14.77 19.54
N ILE A 629 -1.73 13.55 19.54
CA ILE A 629 -2.89 13.19 18.74
C ILE A 629 -4.13 13.35 19.63
N ALA A 630 -5.02 14.26 19.26
CA ALA A 630 -6.25 14.52 19.99
C ALA A 630 -7.49 14.41 19.09
N THR A 631 -8.66 14.27 19.70
CA THR A 631 -9.95 14.39 19.00
C THR A 631 -10.60 15.73 19.35
N LYS A 632 -11.07 16.47 18.33
CA LYS A 632 -11.80 17.74 18.48
C LYS A 632 -12.90 17.81 17.42
N ASP A 633 -14.16 17.96 17.83
CA ASP A 633 -15.34 18.06 16.95
C ASP A 633 -15.44 16.93 15.91
N ASP A 634 -15.27 15.67 16.35
CA ASP A 634 -15.21 14.44 15.52
C ASP A 634 -14.06 14.40 14.50
N ARG A 635 -13.03 15.22 14.68
CA ARG A 635 -11.81 15.22 13.85
C ARG A 635 -10.60 14.84 14.67
N ILE A 636 -9.63 14.23 14.00
CA ILE A 636 -8.30 14.05 14.58
C ILE A 636 -7.56 15.39 14.41
N VAL A 637 -6.94 15.88 15.48
CA VAL A 637 -6.11 17.07 15.48
C VAL A 637 -4.75 16.70 16.02
N LEU A 638 -3.71 16.94 15.22
CA LEU A 638 -2.34 16.86 15.68
C LEU A 638 -1.95 18.20 16.27
N ARG A 639 -1.70 18.26 17.58
CA ARG A 639 -1.24 19.47 18.26
C ARG A 639 0.25 19.38 18.51
N ARG A 640 1.04 20.33 17.99
CA ARG A 640 2.49 20.31 18.20
C ARG A 640 2.79 20.48 19.69
N VAL A 641 3.68 19.65 20.22
CA VAL A 641 4.17 19.72 21.60
C VAL A 641 5.69 19.87 21.59
N GLY A 642 6.18 20.81 22.39
CA GLY A 642 7.61 21.11 22.48
C GLY A 642 8.13 21.98 21.33
N ASP A 643 9.43 22.23 21.38
CA ASP A 643 10.15 22.93 20.32
C ASP A 643 10.55 21.94 19.21
N ILE A 644 10.66 22.46 17.97
CA ILE A 644 11.23 21.73 16.84
C ILE A 644 12.71 21.48 17.13
N GLU A 645 13.10 20.22 17.15
CA GLU A 645 14.48 19.83 17.32
C GLU A 645 15.19 19.73 15.98
N VAL A 646 16.48 20.07 15.98
CA VAL A 646 17.30 20.11 14.77
C VAL A 646 18.59 19.35 15.01
N PHE A 647 18.92 18.39 14.15
CA PHE A 647 20.12 17.58 14.27
C PHE A 647 20.75 17.31 12.90
N PRO A 648 22.06 17.08 12.81
CA PRO A 648 22.66 16.56 11.58
C PRO A 648 22.02 15.22 11.22
N THR A 649 21.81 14.97 9.93
CA THR A 649 21.36 13.67 9.43
C THR A 649 22.28 12.56 9.93
N GLY A 650 21.72 11.47 10.44
CA GLY A 650 22.46 10.37 11.04
C GLY A 650 22.60 10.44 12.56
N PHE A 651 22.36 11.61 13.19
CA PHE A 651 22.38 11.75 14.64
C PHE A 651 21.05 11.29 15.24
N ASP A 652 21.10 10.40 16.23
CA ASP A 652 19.93 9.95 16.99
C ASP A 652 19.98 10.49 18.43
N PRO A 653 19.13 11.47 18.80
CA PRO A 653 19.15 12.03 20.15
C PRO A 653 18.80 11.03 21.26
N ALA A 654 18.25 9.84 20.93
CA ALA A 654 18.03 8.79 21.91
C ALA A 654 19.32 8.06 22.30
N TRP A 655 20.35 8.06 21.43
CA TRP A 655 21.55 7.21 21.54
C TRP A 655 22.85 7.99 21.49
N ASP A 656 22.89 9.09 20.75
CA ASP A 656 24.07 9.92 20.53
C ASP A 656 24.06 11.14 21.46
N THR A 657 25.21 11.47 22.03
CA THR A 657 25.31 12.48 23.10
C THR A 657 26.16 13.70 22.75
N GLN A 658 26.96 13.64 21.67
CA GLN A 658 27.92 14.70 21.35
C GLN A 658 27.78 15.16 19.90
N LEU A 659 27.66 16.47 19.73
CA LEU A 659 27.80 17.16 18.45
C LEU A 659 29.17 17.84 18.40
N THR A 660 29.76 17.98 17.21
CA THR A 660 30.95 18.83 17.05
C THR A 660 30.60 20.30 17.38
N ALA A 661 31.59 21.10 17.77
CA ALA A 661 31.36 22.52 18.07
C ALA A 661 30.69 23.28 16.89
N GLN A 662 31.11 22.94 15.66
CA GLN A 662 30.52 23.47 14.44
C GLN A 662 29.05 23.06 14.27
N GLN A 663 28.73 21.77 14.45
CA GLN A 663 27.35 21.29 14.40
C GLN A 663 26.49 21.92 15.51
N SER A 664 27.02 22.10 16.72
CA SER A 664 26.30 22.74 17.82
C SER A 664 25.94 24.20 17.50
N ALA A 665 26.87 24.96 16.92
CA ALA A 665 26.62 26.34 16.51
C ALA A 665 25.54 26.44 15.40
N PHE A 666 25.61 25.55 14.40
CA PHE A 666 24.61 25.49 13.32
C PHE A 666 23.23 25.04 13.83
N ARG A 667 23.19 23.99 14.67
CA ARG A 667 21.97 23.53 15.33
C ARG A 667 21.29 24.66 16.08
N SER A 668 22.03 25.41 16.90
CA SER A 668 21.48 26.52 17.68
C SER A 668 20.86 27.59 16.76
N THR A 669 21.47 27.86 15.62
CA THR A 669 20.99 28.85 14.65
C THR A 669 19.71 28.36 13.96
N LEU A 670 19.72 27.13 13.43
CA LEU A 670 18.58 26.54 12.74
C LEU A 670 17.39 26.35 13.68
N ALA A 671 17.60 25.79 14.88
CA ALA A 671 16.54 25.57 15.86
C ALA A 671 15.89 26.89 16.29
N LYS A 672 16.68 27.95 16.54
CA LYS A 672 16.15 29.28 16.88
C LYS A 672 15.27 29.82 15.75
N ASN A 673 15.72 29.73 14.50
CA ASN A 673 14.98 30.24 13.35
C ASN A 673 13.69 29.45 13.09
N MET A 674 13.75 28.12 13.15
CA MET A 674 12.59 27.26 12.92
C MET A 674 11.52 27.46 13.99
N ASN A 675 11.91 27.49 15.26
CA ASN A 675 10.97 27.72 16.36
C ASN A 675 10.37 29.12 16.35
N ALA A 676 11.14 30.15 15.97
CA ALA A 676 10.60 31.51 15.83
C ALA A 676 9.51 31.59 14.75
N ARG A 677 9.74 30.97 13.58
CA ARG A 677 8.75 30.90 12.49
C ARG A 677 7.51 30.10 12.89
N ALA A 678 7.73 28.94 13.50
CA ALA A 678 6.68 28.07 14.01
C ALA A 678 5.77 28.73 15.05
N ARG A 679 6.28 29.68 15.84
CA ARG A 679 5.49 30.47 16.80
C ARG A 679 4.75 31.62 16.13
N SER A 680 5.27 32.18 15.02
CA SER A 680 4.57 33.18 14.22
C SER A 680 3.47 32.61 13.30
N GLY A 681 3.22 31.29 13.35
CA GLY A 681 2.24 30.60 12.50
C GLY A 681 2.80 30.16 11.14
N ASP A 682 4.11 30.35 10.90
CA ASP A 682 4.76 30.01 9.64
C ASP A 682 5.45 28.64 9.71
N GLY A 683 5.38 27.88 8.61
CA GLY A 683 6.06 26.59 8.47
C GLY A 683 5.32 25.44 9.14
N PHE A 684 5.81 24.98 10.29
CA PHE A 684 5.17 23.89 11.03
C PHE A 684 4.00 24.46 11.83
N PRO A 685 2.74 24.09 11.53
CA PRO A 685 1.59 24.66 12.22
C PRO A 685 1.48 24.13 13.66
N LEU A 686 0.84 24.91 14.53
CA LEU A 686 0.57 24.51 15.91
C LEU A 686 -0.50 23.39 15.98
N GLU A 687 -1.50 23.44 15.10
CA GLU A 687 -2.52 22.41 14.95
C GLU A 687 -2.64 21.98 13.48
N ILE A 688 -2.62 20.67 13.23
CA ILE A 688 -2.93 20.08 11.92
C ILE A 688 -4.25 19.31 12.06
N PRO A 689 -5.36 19.83 11.53
CA PRO A 689 -6.59 19.07 11.47
C PRO A 689 -6.47 17.99 10.39
N ILE A 690 -6.72 16.74 10.78
CA ILE A 690 -6.92 15.63 9.86
C ILE A 690 -8.44 15.46 9.67
N GLU A 691 -8.90 15.79 8.47
CA GLU A 691 -10.32 15.71 8.13
C GLU A 691 -10.79 14.24 8.13
N PRO A 692 -12.01 13.95 8.63
CA PRO A 692 -12.57 12.61 8.59
C PRO A 692 -12.70 12.10 7.15
N ILE A 693 -12.44 10.81 6.94
CA ILE A 693 -12.73 10.16 5.64
C ILE A 693 -14.26 10.09 5.48
N ARG A 694 -14.81 11.02 4.69
CA ARG A 694 -16.25 11.06 4.41
C ARG A 694 -16.62 10.09 3.30
N THR A 695 -17.19 8.94 3.66
CA THR A 695 -17.71 8.00 2.66
C THR A 695 -19.11 8.43 2.21
N THR A 696 -19.19 9.18 1.12
CA THR A 696 -20.42 9.87 0.65
C THR A 696 -21.59 8.97 0.22
N ARG A 697 -21.45 7.64 0.28
CA ARG A 697 -22.48 6.68 -0.18
C ARG A 697 -23.14 5.82 0.91
N PHE A 698 -22.64 5.85 2.16
CA PHE A 698 -22.99 4.84 3.17
C PHE A 698 -23.65 5.40 4.44
N GLY A 699 -23.79 6.72 4.55
CA GLY A 699 -24.19 7.42 5.78
C GLY A 699 -22.99 8.07 6.46
N THR A 700 -23.18 8.54 7.71
CA THR A 700 -22.09 9.15 8.49
C THR A 700 -21.39 8.07 9.31
N LEU A 701 -20.11 7.84 8.99
CA LEU A 701 -19.18 7.13 9.87
C LEU A 701 -18.77 8.09 10.99
N LEU A 702 -19.16 7.78 12.21
CA LEU A 702 -18.79 8.52 13.41
C LEU A 702 -17.47 7.96 13.91
N PHE A 703 -16.52 8.85 14.13
CA PHE A 703 -15.26 8.49 14.75
C PHE A 703 -15.52 8.01 16.18
N ASN A 704 -14.93 6.88 16.57
CA ASN A 704 -15.20 6.25 17.87
C ASN A 704 -13.94 5.87 18.64
N ASP A 705 -12.86 5.51 17.93
CA ASP A 705 -11.66 4.96 18.56
C ASP A 705 -10.39 5.56 17.92
N LEU A 706 -9.44 5.95 18.77
CA LEU A 706 -8.15 6.54 18.41
C LEU A 706 -7.08 6.03 19.37
N GLN A 707 -6.11 5.29 18.85
CA GLN A 707 -4.95 4.89 19.64
C GLN A 707 -3.69 5.01 18.79
N ALA A 708 -2.60 5.47 19.41
CA ALA A 708 -1.30 5.62 18.77
C ALA A 708 -0.20 5.16 19.71
N ASP A 709 0.06 3.85 19.74
CA ASP A 709 0.99 3.21 20.67
C ASP A 709 1.72 2.04 19.99
N GLU A 710 2.89 1.70 20.51
CA GLU A 710 3.69 0.56 20.03
C GLU A 710 3.93 0.56 18.50
N GLY A 711 4.09 1.73 17.90
CA GLY A 711 4.28 1.90 16.45
C GLY A 711 3.00 1.80 15.63
N TRP A 712 1.83 1.60 16.24
CA TRP A 712 0.54 1.45 15.56
C TRP A 712 -0.38 2.65 15.76
N LEU A 713 -0.97 3.14 14.67
CA LEU A 713 -2.14 4.01 14.68
C LEU A 713 -3.40 3.18 14.44
N THR A 714 -4.29 3.09 15.42
CA THR A 714 -5.58 2.41 15.35
C THR A 714 -6.70 3.43 15.28
N LEU A 715 -7.54 3.30 14.26
CA LEU A 715 -8.69 4.15 14.00
C LEU A 715 -9.95 3.29 13.91
N GLY A 716 -10.97 3.64 14.68
CA GLY A 716 -12.26 2.95 14.69
C GLY A 716 -13.43 3.89 14.40
N TRP A 717 -14.37 3.41 13.59
CA TRP A 717 -15.59 4.14 13.26
C TRP A 717 -16.84 3.30 13.50
N LEU A 718 -17.90 3.98 13.90
CA LEU A 718 -19.25 3.47 14.01
C LEU A 718 -20.11 3.99 12.85
N LEU A 719 -20.93 3.12 12.27
CA LEU A 719 -21.93 3.59 11.32
C LEU A 719 -23.13 4.12 12.09
N SER A 720 -23.38 5.43 11.99
CA SER A 720 -24.52 6.09 12.64
C SER A 720 -25.83 5.37 12.30
N PRO A 721 -26.71 5.10 13.29
CA PRO A 721 -28.02 4.53 13.02
C PRO A 721 -28.81 5.52 12.17
N THR A 722 -28.93 5.26 10.87
CA THR A 722 -29.74 6.12 9.99
C THR A 722 -31.20 6.04 10.43
N THR A 723 -31.78 7.17 10.82
CA THR A 723 -33.23 7.40 10.71
C THR A 723 -33.64 7.10 9.27
N THR A 724 -34.62 6.22 9.10
CA THR A 724 -35.16 5.77 7.81
C THR A 724 -35.28 6.94 6.82
N PRO A 725 -34.68 6.89 5.62
CA PRO A 725 -34.91 7.92 4.62
C PRO A 725 -36.40 7.93 4.24
N PRO A 726 -37.07 9.10 4.17
CA PRO A 726 -38.42 9.15 3.65
C PRO A 726 -38.41 8.66 2.19
N LEU A 727 -39.43 7.87 1.85
CA LEU A 727 -39.73 7.43 0.48
C LEU A 727 -39.66 8.65 -0.45
N VAL A 728 -38.66 8.72 -1.33
CA VAL A 728 -38.62 9.73 -2.40
C VAL A 728 -39.80 9.41 -3.33
N PRO A 729 -40.82 10.29 -3.45
CA PRO A 729 -41.90 10.08 -4.40
C PRO A 729 -41.31 10.09 -5.81
N SER A 730 -41.67 9.11 -6.63
CA SER A 730 -41.39 9.13 -8.06
C SER A 730 -41.88 10.45 -8.66
N GLN A 731 -40.99 11.20 -9.32
CA GLN A 731 -41.41 12.36 -10.10
C GLN A 731 -42.48 11.91 -11.12
N PRO A 732 -43.63 12.60 -11.20
CA PRO A 732 -44.62 12.31 -12.22
C PRO A 732 -44.01 12.58 -13.59
N GLY A 733 -44.07 11.55 -14.45
CA GLY A 733 -43.45 11.55 -15.76
C GLY A 733 -43.81 12.78 -16.60
N THR A 734 -42.79 13.27 -17.31
CA THR A 734 -42.89 14.21 -18.42
C THR A 734 -44.04 13.77 -19.33
N ARG A 735 -45.10 14.58 -19.39
CA ARG A 735 -46.14 14.43 -20.42
C ARG A 735 -45.47 14.67 -21.76
N LEU A 736 -45.37 13.62 -22.57
CA LEU A 736 -45.20 13.76 -24.01
C LEU A 736 -46.38 14.56 -24.55
N ALA A 737 -46.10 15.78 -25.03
CA ALA A 737 -47.04 16.52 -25.86
C ALA A 737 -47.28 15.71 -27.14
N GLY A 738 -48.54 15.40 -27.43
CA GLY A 738 -48.95 14.78 -28.69
C GLY A 738 -48.81 15.74 -29.87
N PRO A 739 -48.84 15.22 -31.11
CA PRO A 739 -48.68 16.03 -32.31
C PRO A 739 -49.97 16.81 -32.59
N GLY A 740 -49.84 18.10 -32.88
CA GLY A 740 -50.93 18.93 -33.35
C GLY A 740 -50.38 20.13 -34.11
N GLY A 741 -50.58 20.13 -35.43
CA GLY A 741 -50.14 21.18 -36.37
C GLY A 741 -49.25 20.63 -37.46
#